data_AF-A0A370QEH7-F1
#
_entry.id   AF-A0A370QEH7-F1
#
_cell.length_a   1.000
_cell.length_b   1.000
_cell.length_c   1.000
_cell.angle_alpha   90.00
_cell.angle_beta   90.00
_cell.angle_gamma   90.00
#
_symmetry.space_group_name_H-M   'P 1'
#
loop_
_entity.id
_entity.type
_entity.pdbx_description
1 polymer ?
#
loop_
_entity_poly.entity_id
_entity_poly.type
_entity_poly.pdbx_seq_one_letter_code
_entity_poly.pdbx_strand_id
1 'polypeptide(L)'
;MKKKSQLIAKLTPICFFSLVAWGAVSHAAVVPTTSVIGGPSVNTVNGVQVVDINKAGNGGVSHNIYTQFNVDKNGVVLNNSGVGVNTSLAGAINGNANLAGGSASIILNEVNSNKASQLSGMMEVAGQQAQVIVANPAGITCSGCGFINTSRATLTTGKAQVANGSLLGYTVEKGVIIINGNGLESSNANYTDIISRSAQITGEIKAQDLKVTLGRNNVNATNTQISALTPSGSTPSVGLDVAKLGGMYANKITLVSTDRGVGVRNSGTIAAAAGDVSITTDGMVENKGTLRAANDVNIETTYGRKGMYSYYYYYGNGYALNNSANGVISAGKNINIDIAKNKLSNGGGSLVANNDINVVSGDVDNRSGIIQAKGIVDLRRDPYYYGYGRTLSNAGGLIEGSKGVVLSSYNLDNTSGVIRSKTGGVDIKTYGYQLNNTKGTIEGCCDINIEGGTLTNTSGLIQSMGDINITTNRNTLNNNKGAIRAENNVTINSGSLNNASGRIQALNYLDVNTNGGTITNTGRITDTQDAGLFSGTGGMTLVASTINNNGGQITSVGNVVANTSSSLNNYNGIIESEKDNVVITTRSLDNRNNGKIMSAHDTVINASSVSNSGGNINALGQATLAMSGSYSHYGTLSGKDGVNILADKGTVYNYGTLASSAGTTTISARNFSNQRNAVIDSPAGVQVVLGSPGSFSNYGTIKGDIKLYP
;
A
#
# COMPACT_ATOMS: atom_id res chain seq x y z
N MET A 1 9.65 18.83 41.30
CA MET A 1 8.24 19.15 40.93
C MET A 1 7.69 18.00 40.08
N LYS A 2 6.75 17.22 40.61
CA LYS A 2 6.14 16.05 39.95
C LYS A 2 5.14 16.52 38.88
N LYS A 3 5.32 16.13 37.60
CA LYS A 3 4.33 16.34 36.53
C LYS A 3 3.18 15.34 36.71
N LYS A 4 1.97 15.83 37.00
CA LYS A 4 0.72 15.06 36.96
C LYS A 4 0.33 14.83 35.50
N SER A 5 0.26 13.57 35.07
CA SER A 5 -0.37 13.15 33.82
C SER A 5 -1.89 13.20 34.00
N GLN A 6 -2.57 14.14 33.34
CA GLN A 6 -4.02 14.15 33.24
C GLN A 6 -4.47 13.15 32.17
N LEU A 7 -5.14 12.10 32.61
CA LEU A 7 -5.84 11.14 31.77
C LEU A 7 -7.15 11.79 31.31
N ILE A 8 -7.22 12.26 30.07
CA ILE A 8 -8.47 12.75 29.48
C ILE A 8 -9.16 11.55 28.84
N ALA A 9 -9.98 10.84 29.62
CA ALA A 9 -10.89 9.83 29.10
C ALA A 9 -12.04 10.54 28.37
N LYS A 10 -12.08 10.43 27.05
CA LYS A 10 -13.22 10.86 26.24
C LYS A 10 -14.32 9.80 26.36
N LEU A 11 -15.25 10.00 27.29
CA LEU A 11 -16.49 9.23 27.34
C LEU A 11 -17.32 9.57 26.08
N THR A 12 -17.40 8.61 25.17
CA THR A 12 -18.41 8.63 24.11
C THR A 12 -19.72 8.13 24.70
N PRO A 13 -20.87 8.74 24.37
CA PRO A 13 -22.15 8.24 24.85
C PRO A 13 -22.37 6.86 24.23
N ILE A 14 -22.35 5.83 25.07
CA ILE A 14 -22.93 4.54 24.76
C ILE A 14 -24.44 4.80 24.60
N CYS A 15 -24.91 4.89 23.36
CA CYS A 15 -26.34 4.90 23.07
C CYS A 15 -26.90 3.51 23.41
N PHE A 16 -27.30 3.34 24.67
CA PHE A 16 -28.09 2.23 25.15
C PHE A 16 -29.53 2.47 24.68
N PHE A 17 -29.84 2.10 23.43
CA PHE A 17 -31.24 1.94 22.99
C PHE A 17 -31.64 0.48 23.21
N SER A 18 -32.00 0.17 24.44
CA SER A 18 -32.82 -0.99 24.74
C SER A 18 -33.91 -0.56 25.70
N LEU A 19 -35.15 -0.97 25.40
CA LEU A 19 -36.36 -0.91 26.22
C LEU A 19 -37.20 0.36 26.11
N VAL A 20 -37.89 0.52 24.98
CA VAL A 20 -39.37 0.62 24.99
C VAL A 20 -39.91 -0.11 23.76
N ALA A 21 -40.17 -1.40 23.91
CA ALA A 21 -41.03 -2.16 23.00
C ALA A 21 -41.93 -3.07 23.84
N TRP A 22 -42.72 -2.47 24.73
CA TRP A 22 -44.02 -3.04 25.05
C TRP A 22 -45.02 -2.44 24.06
N GLY A 23 -44.92 -2.94 22.83
CA GLY A 23 -45.94 -2.77 21.81
C GLY A 23 -47.01 -3.83 22.02
N ALA A 24 -48.26 -3.39 22.04
CA ALA A 24 -49.45 -4.24 22.01
C ALA A 24 -49.28 -5.40 21.02
N VAL A 25 -49.83 -6.56 21.39
CA VAL A 25 -49.88 -7.76 20.56
C VAL A 25 -50.65 -7.45 19.27
N SER A 26 -49.94 -6.99 18.25
CA SER A 26 -50.45 -6.88 16.89
C SER A 26 -50.60 -8.31 16.39
N HIS A 27 -51.84 -8.80 16.30
CA HIS A 27 -52.13 -10.06 15.64
C HIS A 27 -51.56 -10.01 14.21
N ALA A 28 -50.75 -11.01 13.84
CA ALA A 28 -50.28 -11.15 12.48
C ALA A 28 -51.48 -11.37 11.55
N ALA A 29 -51.61 -10.50 10.55
CA ALA A 29 -52.72 -10.55 9.62
C ALA A 29 -52.24 -10.18 8.22
N VAL A 30 -52.57 -11.01 7.23
CA VAL A 30 -52.61 -10.65 5.82
C VAL A 30 -54.03 -10.16 5.51
N VAL A 31 -54.17 -8.88 5.20
CA VAL A 31 -55.45 -8.19 5.04
C VAL A 31 -55.51 -7.51 3.67
N PRO A 32 -56.23 -8.08 2.69
CA PRO A 32 -56.46 -7.45 1.39
C PRO A 32 -57.16 -6.08 1.51
N THR A 33 -56.92 -5.17 0.56
CA THR A 33 -57.47 -3.79 0.62
C THR A 33 -58.97 -3.73 0.37
N THR A 34 -59.53 -4.65 -0.42
CA THR A 34 -60.97 -4.84 -0.65
C THR A 34 -61.25 -6.28 -1.11
N SER A 35 -62.28 -6.93 -0.56
CA SER A 35 -62.78 -8.21 -1.09
C SER A 35 -63.59 -7.96 -2.36
N VAL A 36 -62.91 -7.97 -3.51
CA VAL A 36 -63.55 -8.01 -4.84
C VAL A 36 -63.58 -9.45 -5.33
N ILE A 37 -64.65 -9.83 -6.04
CA ILE A 37 -64.75 -11.15 -6.69
C ILE A 37 -63.57 -11.29 -7.68
N GLY A 38 -62.76 -12.33 -7.49
CA GLY A 38 -61.51 -12.54 -8.26
C GLY A 38 -60.28 -11.79 -7.72
N GLY A 39 -60.40 -11.12 -6.57
CA GLY A 39 -59.31 -10.52 -5.81
C GLY A 39 -58.54 -11.54 -4.96
N PRO A 40 -57.46 -11.12 -4.26
CA PRO A 40 -56.68 -12.04 -3.44
C PRO A 40 -57.52 -12.39 -2.22
N SER A 41 -57.69 -13.69 -1.97
CA SER A 41 -58.44 -14.17 -0.82
C SER A 41 -57.50 -14.86 0.16
N VAL A 42 -57.79 -14.72 1.45
CA VAL A 42 -56.98 -15.30 2.53
C VAL A 42 -57.84 -16.28 3.28
N ASN A 43 -57.42 -17.54 3.32
CA ASN A 43 -58.00 -18.59 4.13
C ASN A 43 -56.94 -19.18 5.06
N THR A 44 -57.37 -19.96 6.04
CA THR A 44 -56.45 -20.64 6.96
C THR A 44 -56.59 -22.14 6.77
N VAL A 45 -55.47 -22.82 6.54
CA VAL A 45 -55.40 -24.29 6.44
C VAL A 45 -54.33 -24.77 7.41
N ASN A 46 -54.69 -25.68 8.31
CA ASN A 46 -53.79 -26.23 9.33
C ASN A 46 -53.03 -25.15 10.15
N GLY A 47 -53.68 -24.01 10.42
CA GLY A 47 -53.08 -22.90 11.18
C GLY A 47 -52.10 -22.01 10.41
N VAL A 48 -51.96 -22.23 9.09
CA VAL A 48 -51.16 -21.41 8.17
C VAL A 48 -52.10 -20.59 7.27
N GLN A 49 -51.79 -19.32 7.05
CA GLN A 49 -52.52 -18.50 6.09
C GLN A 49 -52.17 -18.93 4.67
N VAL A 50 -53.19 -19.20 3.86
CA VAL A 50 -53.10 -19.48 2.44
C VAL A 50 -53.72 -18.32 1.70
N VAL A 51 -52.97 -17.73 0.77
CA VAL A 51 -53.39 -16.63 -0.06
C VAL A 51 -53.64 -17.16 -1.46
N ASP A 52 -54.90 -17.24 -1.86
CA ASP A 52 -55.28 -17.41 -3.25
C ASP A 52 -54.99 -16.11 -3.99
N ILE A 53 -53.81 -16.04 -4.60
CA ILE A 53 -53.32 -14.87 -5.32
C ILE A 53 -54.22 -14.50 -6.51
N ASN A 54 -54.12 -13.26 -6.96
CA ASN A 54 -54.81 -12.76 -8.14
C ASN A 54 -54.39 -13.49 -9.42
N LYS A 55 -55.28 -13.47 -10.42
CA LYS A 55 -54.93 -13.85 -11.79
C LYS A 55 -53.69 -13.09 -12.27
N ALA A 56 -52.77 -13.79 -12.92
CA ALA A 56 -51.63 -13.15 -13.56
C ALA A 56 -52.07 -12.29 -14.77
N GLY A 57 -51.51 -11.09 -14.90
CA GLY A 57 -51.65 -10.28 -16.11
C GLY A 57 -50.85 -10.86 -17.29
N ASN A 58 -50.95 -10.24 -18.47
CA ASN A 58 -50.26 -10.70 -19.70
C ASN A 58 -48.73 -10.75 -19.57
N GLY A 59 -48.14 -9.94 -18.68
CA GLY A 59 -46.70 -9.98 -18.37
C GLY A 59 -46.34 -10.95 -17.24
N GLY A 60 -47.25 -11.82 -16.82
CA GLY A 60 -47.02 -12.87 -15.84
C GLY A 60 -47.00 -12.42 -14.37
N VAL A 61 -47.38 -11.16 -14.09
CA VAL A 61 -47.47 -10.60 -12.72
C VAL A 61 -48.86 -10.84 -12.13
N SER A 62 -48.93 -11.54 -11.01
CA SER A 62 -50.06 -11.52 -10.09
C SER A 62 -49.85 -10.36 -9.09
N HIS A 63 -50.67 -9.32 -9.20
CA HIS A 63 -50.55 -8.11 -8.37
C HIS A 63 -51.57 -8.13 -7.24
N ASN A 64 -51.11 -8.32 -6.01
CA ASN A 64 -51.92 -8.48 -4.81
C ASN A 64 -51.72 -7.26 -3.90
N ILE A 65 -52.79 -6.54 -3.59
CA ILE A 65 -52.74 -5.28 -2.83
C ILE A 65 -53.37 -5.48 -1.46
N TYR A 66 -52.62 -5.09 -0.42
CA TYR A 66 -52.99 -5.29 0.98
C TYR A 66 -53.02 -3.96 1.74
N THR A 67 -53.86 -3.88 2.78
CA THR A 67 -53.74 -2.84 3.82
C THR A 67 -52.75 -3.24 4.89
N GLN A 68 -52.50 -4.54 5.05
CA GLN A 68 -51.51 -5.10 5.96
C GLN A 68 -51.05 -6.46 5.41
N PHE A 69 -49.74 -6.67 5.33
CA PHE A 69 -49.15 -7.95 4.94
C PHE A 69 -48.10 -8.33 5.98
N ASN A 70 -48.51 -9.11 6.97
CA ASN A 70 -47.66 -9.64 8.03
C ASN A 70 -47.66 -11.16 7.98
N VAL A 71 -46.51 -11.77 8.21
CA VAL A 71 -46.33 -13.22 8.24
C VAL A 71 -45.91 -13.60 9.64
N ASP A 72 -46.64 -14.50 10.29
CA ASP A 72 -46.23 -15.02 11.59
C ASP A 72 -45.21 -16.17 11.46
N LYS A 73 -44.87 -16.78 12.60
CA LYS A 73 -43.92 -17.89 12.67
C LYS A 73 -44.37 -19.18 11.96
N ASN A 74 -45.68 -19.35 11.72
CA ASN A 74 -46.21 -20.50 10.99
C ASN A 74 -46.05 -20.32 9.48
N GLY A 75 -45.81 -19.08 9.02
CA GLY A 75 -45.59 -18.74 7.62
C GLY A 75 -46.87 -18.43 6.86
N VAL A 76 -46.72 -18.28 5.55
CA VAL A 76 -47.83 -18.04 4.60
C VAL A 76 -47.58 -18.81 3.31
N VAL A 77 -48.64 -19.35 2.75
CA VAL A 77 -48.63 -19.98 1.42
C VAL A 77 -49.25 -19.03 0.40
N LEU A 78 -48.54 -18.76 -0.68
CA LEU A 78 -49.02 -18.04 -1.86
C LEU A 78 -49.45 -19.09 -2.90
N ASN A 79 -50.75 -19.30 -3.05
CA ASN A 79 -51.30 -20.37 -3.87
C ASN A 79 -51.23 -20.05 -5.37
N ASN A 80 -50.14 -20.49 -6.00
CA ASN A 80 -49.87 -20.30 -7.43
C ASN A 80 -50.24 -21.53 -8.28
N SER A 81 -51.18 -22.36 -7.80
CA SER A 81 -51.65 -23.56 -8.49
C SER A 81 -53.13 -23.47 -8.83
N GLY A 82 -53.51 -23.77 -10.08
CA GLY A 82 -54.93 -23.91 -10.47
C GLY A 82 -55.57 -25.23 -10.04
N VAL A 83 -54.78 -26.17 -9.53
CA VAL A 83 -55.21 -27.50 -9.05
C VAL A 83 -54.75 -27.74 -7.61
N GLY A 84 -55.35 -28.70 -6.91
CA GLY A 84 -54.93 -29.06 -5.56
C GLY A 84 -53.47 -29.53 -5.52
N VAL A 85 -52.71 -29.04 -4.53
CA VAL A 85 -51.27 -29.33 -4.37
C VAL A 85 -50.93 -29.51 -2.89
N ASN A 86 -49.85 -30.23 -2.61
CA ASN A 86 -49.31 -30.34 -1.26
C ASN A 86 -48.23 -29.28 -1.04
N THR A 87 -48.28 -28.62 0.11
CA THR A 87 -47.37 -27.55 0.52
C THR A 87 -46.60 -27.97 1.76
N SER A 88 -45.42 -27.40 1.94
CA SER A 88 -44.53 -27.64 3.07
C SER A 88 -45.08 -27.07 4.37
N LEU A 89 -45.75 -25.91 4.28
CA LEU A 89 -46.28 -25.19 5.45
C LEU A 89 -47.70 -25.62 5.81
N ALA A 90 -48.62 -25.67 4.84
CA ALA A 90 -50.06 -25.88 5.11
C ALA A 90 -50.54 -27.31 4.82
N GLY A 91 -49.69 -28.19 4.26
CA GLY A 91 -50.10 -29.50 3.77
C GLY A 91 -50.93 -29.40 2.48
N ALA A 92 -51.91 -30.28 2.32
CA ALA A 92 -52.76 -30.31 1.13
C ALA A 92 -53.70 -29.10 1.09
N ILE A 93 -53.67 -28.35 -0.01
CA ILE A 93 -54.55 -27.21 -0.27
C ILE A 93 -55.31 -27.42 -1.59
N ASN A 94 -56.46 -26.77 -1.72
CA ASN A 94 -57.20 -26.74 -2.98
C ASN A 94 -56.52 -25.83 -4.01
N GLY A 95 -56.89 -25.99 -5.28
CA GLY A 95 -56.44 -25.09 -6.34
C GLY A 95 -57.02 -23.69 -6.18
N ASN A 96 -56.23 -22.68 -6.54
CA ASN A 96 -56.65 -21.29 -6.60
C ASN A 96 -57.51 -21.04 -7.85
N ALA A 97 -58.79 -20.80 -7.63
CA ALA A 97 -59.77 -20.56 -8.70
C ALA A 97 -59.47 -19.30 -9.56
N ASN A 98 -58.68 -18.35 -9.04
CA ASN A 98 -58.28 -17.15 -9.78
C ASN A 98 -57.30 -17.45 -10.93
N LEU A 99 -56.67 -18.64 -10.96
CA LEU A 99 -55.61 -19.00 -11.91
C LEU A 99 -56.11 -19.71 -13.17
N ALA A 100 -57.35 -19.48 -13.58
CA ALA A 100 -57.89 -19.98 -14.85
C ALA A 100 -57.07 -19.58 -16.10
N GLY A 101 -56.22 -18.54 -15.99
CA GLY A 101 -55.30 -18.08 -17.03
C GLY A 101 -53.86 -18.62 -16.94
N GLY A 102 -53.58 -19.56 -16.03
CA GLY A 102 -52.24 -20.09 -15.76
C GLY A 102 -51.57 -19.47 -14.54
N SER A 103 -50.52 -20.14 -14.05
CA SER A 103 -49.73 -19.72 -12.90
C SER A 103 -48.95 -18.42 -13.17
N ALA A 104 -48.77 -17.61 -12.14
CA ALA A 104 -47.98 -16.40 -12.19
C ALA A 104 -46.47 -16.73 -12.22
N SER A 105 -45.71 -15.92 -12.96
CA SER A 105 -44.24 -15.93 -12.91
C SER A 105 -43.69 -14.98 -11.84
N ILE A 106 -44.47 -13.96 -11.46
CA ILE A 106 -44.16 -12.97 -10.43
C ILE A 106 -45.39 -12.81 -9.53
N ILE A 107 -45.22 -12.96 -8.23
CA ILE A 107 -46.23 -12.69 -7.20
C ILE A 107 -45.82 -11.42 -6.47
N LEU A 108 -46.49 -10.32 -6.80
CA LEU A 108 -46.27 -9.01 -6.18
C LEU A 108 -47.24 -8.82 -5.02
N ASN A 109 -46.72 -8.75 -3.80
CA ASN A 109 -47.47 -8.40 -2.60
C ASN A 109 -47.17 -6.95 -2.21
N GLU A 110 -48.08 -6.03 -2.56
CA GLU A 110 -47.92 -4.60 -2.33
C GLU A 110 -48.81 -4.14 -1.16
N VAL A 111 -48.20 -3.45 -0.18
CA VAL A 111 -48.94 -2.83 0.91
C VAL A 111 -49.20 -1.36 0.59
N ASN A 112 -50.47 -0.99 0.46
CA ASN A 112 -50.91 0.38 0.20
C ASN A 112 -51.50 1.01 1.47
N SER A 113 -50.70 1.07 2.53
CA SER A 113 -51.05 1.74 3.79
C SER A 113 -49.79 2.35 4.43
N ASN A 114 -49.96 2.99 5.58
CA ASN A 114 -48.84 3.51 6.38
C ASN A 114 -48.28 2.49 7.39
N LYS A 115 -48.74 1.23 7.36
CA LYS A 115 -48.31 0.17 8.27
C LYS A 115 -47.13 -0.61 7.68
N ALA A 116 -46.02 -0.66 8.42
CA ALA A 116 -44.89 -1.50 8.06
C ALA A 116 -45.23 -3.00 8.18
N SER A 117 -44.59 -3.82 7.35
CA SER A 117 -44.75 -5.28 7.36
C SER A 117 -43.87 -5.93 8.42
N GLN A 118 -44.41 -6.90 9.15
CA GLN A 118 -43.69 -7.76 10.09
C GLN A 118 -43.70 -9.18 9.53
N LEU A 119 -42.52 -9.71 9.18
CA LEU A 119 -42.35 -11.03 8.57
C LEU A 119 -41.54 -11.91 9.52
N SER A 120 -42.16 -12.95 10.07
CA SER A 120 -41.56 -13.80 11.12
C SER A 120 -41.53 -15.29 10.77
N GLY A 121 -41.85 -15.65 9.52
CA GLY A 121 -41.88 -17.03 9.05
C GLY A 121 -41.76 -17.12 7.53
N MET A 122 -41.82 -18.35 7.02
CA MET A 122 -41.57 -18.66 5.61
C MET A 122 -42.74 -18.23 4.71
N MET A 123 -42.43 -17.75 3.51
CA MET A 123 -43.36 -17.52 2.41
C MET A 123 -43.15 -18.62 1.38
N GLU A 124 -44.15 -19.48 1.18
CA GLU A 124 -44.09 -20.60 0.26
C GLU A 124 -44.94 -20.34 -0.99
N VAL A 125 -44.39 -20.58 -2.19
CA VAL A 125 -45.19 -20.61 -3.42
C VAL A 125 -45.72 -22.03 -3.64
N ALA A 126 -47.04 -22.21 -3.62
CA ALA A 126 -47.65 -23.50 -3.93
C ALA A 126 -47.75 -23.70 -5.45
N GLY A 127 -47.40 -24.89 -5.94
CA GLY A 127 -47.44 -25.19 -7.38
C GLY A 127 -46.21 -24.67 -8.13
N GLN A 128 -46.43 -23.98 -9.24
CA GLN A 128 -45.33 -23.53 -10.10
C GLN A 128 -44.47 -22.47 -9.41
N GLN A 129 -43.14 -22.66 -9.44
CA GLN A 129 -42.16 -21.72 -8.90
C GLN A 129 -42.34 -20.32 -9.51
N ALA A 130 -42.27 -19.28 -8.67
CA ALA A 130 -42.41 -17.88 -9.08
C ALA A 130 -41.42 -16.97 -8.34
N GLN A 131 -41.25 -15.73 -8.82
CA GLN A 131 -40.65 -14.66 -8.03
C GLN A 131 -41.65 -14.19 -6.96
N VAL A 132 -41.18 -13.93 -5.75
CA VAL A 132 -41.99 -13.34 -4.67
C VAL A 132 -41.45 -11.97 -4.32
N ILE A 133 -42.32 -10.96 -4.33
CA ILE A 133 -42.00 -9.58 -3.97
C ILE A 133 -42.89 -9.15 -2.81
N VAL A 134 -42.28 -8.57 -1.77
CA VAL A 134 -42.99 -7.84 -0.72
C VAL A 134 -42.60 -6.36 -0.84
N ALA A 135 -43.53 -5.53 -1.29
CA ALA A 135 -43.35 -4.11 -1.51
C ALA A 135 -44.14 -3.29 -0.47
N ASN A 136 -43.44 -2.63 0.45
CA ASN A 136 -44.06 -1.80 1.48
C ASN A 136 -43.25 -0.53 1.77
N PRO A 137 -43.67 0.64 1.23
CA PRO A 137 -43.00 1.91 1.47
C PRO A 137 -42.98 2.40 2.93
N ALA A 138 -43.80 1.83 3.82
CA ALA A 138 -43.75 2.15 5.25
C ALA A 138 -42.58 1.46 5.97
N GLY A 139 -42.00 0.41 5.39
CA GLY A 139 -40.90 -0.37 5.96
C GLY A 139 -41.24 -1.86 6.08
N ILE A 140 -40.21 -2.68 6.25
CA ILE A 140 -40.32 -4.13 6.42
C ILE A 140 -39.37 -4.57 7.54
N THR A 141 -39.87 -5.36 8.48
CA THR A 141 -39.05 -6.06 9.47
C THR A 141 -39.13 -7.56 9.22
N CYS A 142 -37.99 -8.22 9.15
CA CYS A 142 -37.85 -9.67 9.03
C CYS A 142 -37.14 -10.24 10.27
N SER A 143 -37.78 -11.21 10.93
CA SER A 143 -37.24 -11.92 12.09
C SER A 143 -37.53 -13.42 11.96
N GLY A 144 -36.68 -14.14 11.23
CA GLY A 144 -36.91 -15.54 10.86
C GLY A 144 -37.83 -15.70 9.63
N CYS A 145 -37.89 -14.69 8.77
CA CYS A 145 -38.60 -14.82 7.51
C CYS A 145 -37.77 -15.57 6.47
N GLY A 146 -38.41 -16.08 5.43
CA GLY A 146 -37.71 -16.75 4.35
C GLY A 146 -38.62 -17.17 3.20
N PHE A 147 -38.07 -17.89 2.24
CA PHE A 147 -38.77 -18.25 1.00
C PHE A 147 -38.65 -19.74 0.67
N ILE A 148 -39.75 -20.33 0.22
CA ILE A 148 -39.83 -21.72 -0.25
C ILE A 148 -40.38 -21.71 -1.68
N ASN A 149 -39.81 -22.53 -2.55
CA ASN A 149 -40.21 -22.65 -3.97
C ASN A 149 -40.26 -21.30 -4.70
N THR A 150 -39.25 -20.45 -4.48
CA THR A 150 -39.18 -19.10 -5.00
C THR A 150 -37.93 -18.94 -5.86
N SER A 151 -38.07 -18.47 -7.11
CA SER A 151 -36.92 -18.29 -8.01
C SER A 151 -36.10 -17.04 -7.70
N ARG A 152 -36.78 -15.96 -7.30
CA ARG A 152 -36.22 -14.69 -6.84
C ARG A 152 -37.07 -14.15 -5.69
N ALA A 153 -36.41 -13.72 -4.63
CA ALA A 153 -37.04 -13.09 -3.49
C ALA A 153 -36.70 -11.59 -3.46
N THR A 154 -37.69 -10.72 -3.31
CA THR A 154 -37.46 -9.27 -3.23
C THR A 154 -38.21 -8.68 -2.04
N LEU A 155 -37.47 -8.09 -1.10
CA LEU A 155 -38.02 -7.22 -0.07
C LEU A 155 -37.73 -5.77 -0.48
N THR A 156 -38.78 -4.96 -0.63
CA THR A 156 -38.60 -3.57 -1.09
C THR A 156 -39.46 -2.56 -0.34
N THR A 157 -38.89 -1.40 -0.03
CA THR A 157 -39.66 -0.22 0.40
C THR A 157 -39.96 0.71 -0.77
N GLY A 158 -39.57 0.33 -1.98
CA GLY A 158 -39.96 1.01 -3.20
C GLY A 158 -41.40 0.70 -3.59
N LYS A 159 -42.08 1.69 -4.16
CA LYS A 159 -43.35 1.47 -4.85
C LYS A 159 -43.09 0.74 -6.15
N ALA A 160 -43.74 -0.42 -6.34
CA ALA A 160 -43.61 -1.20 -7.57
C ALA A 160 -44.21 -0.43 -8.76
N GLN A 161 -43.53 -0.48 -9.89
CA GLN A 161 -43.97 0.12 -11.15
C GLN A 161 -44.44 -1.01 -12.06
N VAL A 162 -45.75 -1.14 -12.27
CA VAL A 162 -46.37 -2.18 -13.10
C VAL A 162 -47.11 -1.52 -14.26
N ALA A 163 -46.86 -1.99 -15.48
CA ALA A 163 -47.57 -1.52 -16.68
C ALA A 163 -47.87 -2.70 -17.61
N ASN A 164 -49.08 -2.73 -18.18
CA ASN A 164 -49.53 -3.79 -19.09
C ASN A 164 -49.30 -5.22 -18.54
N GLY A 165 -49.46 -5.41 -17.23
CA GLY A 165 -49.25 -6.68 -16.55
C GLY A 165 -47.79 -7.12 -16.38
N SER A 166 -46.82 -6.26 -16.70
CA SER A 166 -45.38 -6.51 -16.54
C SER A 166 -44.80 -5.63 -15.42
N LEU A 167 -43.82 -6.16 -14.68
CA LEU A 167 -43.07 -5.40 -13.69
C LEU A 167 -41.94 -4.63 -14.37
N LEU A 168 -41.95 -3.30 -14.26
CA LEU A 168 -40.92 -2.43 -14.82
C LEU A 168 -39.77 -2.21 -13.81
N GLY A 169 -40.10 -2.09 -12.53
CA GLY A 169 -39.12 -1.80 -11.48
C GLY A 169 -39.75 -1.25 -10.20
N TYR A 170 -38.95 -0.50 -9.45
CA TYR A 170 -39.29 0.05 -8.14
C TYR A 170 -38.80 1.49 -8.02
N THR A 171 -39.63 2.35 -7.45
CA THR A 171 -39.25 3.72 -7.08
C THR A 171 -39.14 3.80 -5.56
N VAL A 172 -37.92 3.98 -5.07
CA VAL A 172 -37.57 4.02 -3.65
C VAL A 172 -37.40 5.47 -3.20
N GLU A 173 -38.22 5.92 -2.25
CA GLU A 173 -38.11 7.26 -1.68
C GLU A 173 -37.85 7.28 -0.17
N LYS A 174 -38.35 6.26 0.54
CA LYS A 174 -38.34 6.16 2.01
C LYS A 174 -38.44 4.70 2.47
N GLY A 175 -38.48 4.49 3.78
CA GLY A 175 -38.68 3.20 4.41
C GLY A 175 -37.37 2.46 4.71
N VAL A 176 -37.32 1.81 5.87
CA VAL A 176 -36.19 0.99 6.31
C VAL A 176 -36.56 -0.48 6.17
N ILE A 177 -35.59 -1.32 5.80
CA ILE A 177 -35.67 -2.77 5.97
C ILE A 177 -34.83 -3.17 7.17
N ILE A 178 -35.42 -3.87 8.12
CA ILE A 178 -34.75 -4.35 9.33
C ILE A 178 -34.73 -5.88 9.27
N ILE A 179 -33.54 -6.48 9.32
CA ILE A 179 -33.36 -7.92 9.49
C ILE A 179 -32.80 -8.13 10.90
N ASN A 180 -33.57 -8.78 11.77
CA ASN A 180 -33.20 -9.00 13.17
C ASN A 180 -33.54 -10.43 13.61
N GLY A 181 -33.29 -10.75 14.88
CA GLY A 181 -33.61 -12.05 15.46
C GLY A 181 -33.04 -13.23 14.66
N ASN A 182 -33.91 -14.13 14.22
CA ASN A 182 -33.54 -15.33 13.46
C ASN A 182 -33.15 -15.05 11.99
N GLY A 183 -33.14 -13.79 11.56
CA GLY A 183 -32.60 -13.40 10.26
C GLY A 183 -33.55 -13.63 9.08
N LEU A 184 -32.96 -13.70 7.88
CA LEU A 184 -33.61 -13.97 6.60
C LEU A 184 -33.01 -15.25 5.99
N GLU A 185 -33.84 -16.27 5.77
CA GLU A 185 -33.48 -17.51 5.10
C GLU A 185 -33.95 -17.52 3.63
N SER A 186 -33.04 -17.26 2.71
CA SER A 186 -33.29 -17.16 1.27
C SER A 186 -32.34 -18.04 0.45
N SER A 187 -31.76 -19.09 1.06
CA SER A 187 -30.83 -20.00 0.37
C SER A 187 -31.51 -20.82 -0.73
N ASN A 188 -32.83 -20.96 -0.70
CA ASN A 188 -33.61 -21.66 -1.73
C ASN A 188 -33.89 -20.81 -2.97
N ALA A 189 -33.71 -19.48 -2.90
CA ALA A 189 -33.88 -18.59 -4.03
C ALA A 189 -32.54 -18.34 -4.73
N ASN A 190 -32.55 -18.34 -6.07
CA ASN A 190 -31.36 -18.06 -6.86
C ASN A 190 -30.88 -16.61 -6.66
N TYR A 191 -31.84 -15.69 -6.50
CA TYR A 191 -31.58 -14.26 -6.31
C TYR A 191 -32.38 -13.73 -5.13
N THR A 192 -31.74 -12.90 -4.30
CA THR A 192 -32.37 -12.19 -3.19
C THR A 192 -32.05 -10.71 -3.31
N ASP A 193 -33.10 -9.88 -3.37
CA ASP A 193 -32.99 -8.43 -3.46
C ASP A 193 -33.51 -7.76 -2.17
N ILE A 194 -32.72 -6.86 -1.61
CA ILE A 194 -33.13 -5.89 -0.59
C ILE A 194 -33.06 -4.51 -1.22
N ILE A 195 -34.21 -3.88 -1.45
CA ILE A 195 -34.29 -2.60 -2.16
C ILE A 195 -34.98 -1.58 -1.25
N SER A 196 -34.23 -0.68 -0.62
CA SER A 196 -34.82 0.23 0.37
C SER A 196 -34.11 1.56 0.47
N ARG A 197 -34.64 2.48 1.28
CA ARG A 197 -33.95 3.74 1.56
C ARG A 197 -32.68 3.51 2.39
N SER A 198 -32.80 2.65 3.39
CA SER A 198 -31.72 2.19 4.27
C SER A 198 -32.05 0.78 4.82
N ALA A 199 -31.04 0.09 5.34
CA ALA A 199 -31.17 -1.25 5.90
C ALA A 199 -30.38 -1.40 7.21
N GLN A 200 -30.96 -2.14 8.16
CA GLN A 200 -30.33 -2.51 9.43
C GLN A 200 -30.31 -4.03 9.58
N ILE A 201 -29.12 -4.60 9.70
CA ILE A 201 -28.89 -6.03 9.73
C ILE A 201 -28.29 -6.41 11.08
N THR A 202 -29.15 -6.94 11.97
CA THR A 202 -28.78 -7.41 13.30
C THR A 202 -28.99 -8.92 13.47
N GLY A 203 -29.70 -9.56 12.54
CA GLY A 203 -29.73 -11.01 12.34
C GLY A 203 -29.00 -11.41 11.05
N GLU A 204 -28.86 -12.70 10.79
CA GLU A 204 -28.17 -13.21 9.59
C GLU A 204 -29.04 -13.12 8.34
N ILE A 205 -28.45 -12.82 7.18
CA ILE A 205 -29.05 -13.06 5.87
C ILE A 205 -28.31 -14.24 5.24
N LYS A 206 -29.05 -15.25 4.79
CA LYS A 206 -28.54 -16.38 4.02
C LYS A 206 -29.17 -16.38 2.63
N ALA A 207 -28.36 -16.36 1.58
CA ALA A 207 -28.83 -16.26 0.19
C ALA A 207 -27.84 -16.90 -0.79
N GLN A 208 -28.22 -17.07 -2.06
CA GLN A 208 -27.28 -17.44 -3.12
C GLN A 208 -26.63 -16.19 -3.75
N ASP A 209 -27.38 -15.40 -4.52
CA ASP A 209 -26.94 -14.08 -5.01
C ASP A 209 -27.72 -12.99 -4.27
N LEU A 210 -27.04 -12.24 -3.41
CA LEU A 210 -27.62 -11.16 -2.62
C LEU A 210 -27.28 -9.80 -3.23
N LYS A 211 -28.33 -9.05 -3.56
CA LYS A 211 -28.21 -7.64 -3.98
C LYS A 211 -28.90 -6.73 -3.00
N VAL A 212 -28.19 -5.72 -2.52
CA VAL A 212 -28.72 -4.71 -1.60
C VAL A 212 -28.58 -3.34 -2.26
N THR A 213 -29.71 -2.72 -2.58
CA THR A 213 -29.77 -1.41 -3.24
C THR A 213 -30.42 -0.41 -2.30
N LEU A 214 -29.66 0.62 -1.95
CA LEU A 214 -29.96 1.59 -0.91
C LEU A 214 -29.94 3.02 -1.44
N GLY A 215 -30.67 3.91 -0.78
CA GLY A 215 -30.82 5.31 -1.19
C GLY A 215 -32.13 5.57 -1.94
N ARG A 216 -32.30 6.81 -2.41
CA ARG A 216 -33.45 7.17 -3.25
C ARG A 216 -33.17 6.82 -4.71
N ASN A 217 -33.89 5.85 -5.25
CA ASN A 217 -33.56 5.24 -6.54
C ASN A 217 -34.79 4.89 -7.37
N ASN A 218 -34.64 4.92 -8.69
CA ASN A 218 -35.36 4.02 -9.58
C ASN A 218 -34.49 2.79 -9.84
N VAL A 219 -35.05 1.61 -9.59
CA VAL A 219 -34.38 0.30 -9.76
C VAL A 219 -35.20 -0.52 -10.74
N ASN A 220 -34.59 -1.07 -11.78
CA ASN A 220 -35.31 -1.95 -12.71
C ASN A 220 -35.70 -3.29 -12.04
N ALA A 221 -36.61 -4.04 -12.65
CA ALA A 221 -37.16 -5.28 -12.09
C ALA A 221 -36.10 -6.34 -11.72
N THR A 222 -34.97 -6.39 -12.41
CA THR A 222 -33.87 -7.35 -12.18
C THR A 222 -32.77 -6.84 -11.25
N ASN A 223 -32.88 -5.60 -10.76
CA ASN A 223 -31.89 -4.94 -9.91
C ASN A 223 -30.48 -4.95 -10.53
N THR A 224 -30.40 -4.52 -11.79
CA THR A 224 -29.15 -4.39 -12.56
C THR A 224 -28.94 -2.96 -13.08
N GLN A 225 -30.00 -2.16 -13.17
CA GLN A 225 -29.96 -0.76 -13.54
C GLN A 225 -30.55 0.07 -12.40
N ILE A 226 -29.72 0.97 -11.86
CA ILE A 226 -30.05 1.81 -10.71
C ILE A 226 -29.78 3.25 -11.11
N SER A 227 -30.79 4.10 -10.99
CA SER A 227 -30.65 5.55 -11.19
C SER A 227 -31.08 6.28 -9.93
N ALA A 228 -30.19 7.10 -9.40
CA ALA A 228 -30.47 7.91 -8.21
C ALA A 228 -31.55 8.95 -8.52
N LEU A 229 -32.51 9.11 -7.62
CA LEU A 229 -33.48 10.20 -7.66
C LEU A 229 -32.83 11.50 -7.16
N THR A 230 -33.34 12.65 -7.60
CA THR A 230 -32.91 13.96 -7.12
C THR A 230 -32.99 14.04 -5.60
N PRO A 231 -31.94 14.46 -4.86
CA PRO A 231 -31.95 14.52 -3.39
C PRO A 231 -33.17 15.25 -2.83
N SER A 232 -33.85 14.63 -1.85
CA SER A 232 -35.04 15.19 -1.18
C SER A 232 -35.23 14.53 0.18
N GLY A 233 -35.82 15.27 1.14
CA GLY A 233 -36.06 14.82 2.51
C GLY A 233 -34.81 14.76 3.39
N SER A 234 -34.97 14.24 4.61
CA SER A 234 -33.83 13.97 5.50
C SER A 234 -33.03 12.75 5.01
N THR A 235 -31.71 12.87 5.06
CA THR A 235 -30.79 11.77 4.71
C THR A 235 -30.63 10.81 5.89
N PRO A 236 -30.65 9.48 5.68
CA PRO A 236 -30.29 8.52 6.71
C PRO A 236 -28.87 8.76 7.23
N SER A 237 -28.62 8.43 8.50
CA SER A 237 -27.28 8.52 9.08
C SER A 237 -26.30 7.48 8.50
N VAL A 238 -26.83 6.31 8.09
CA VAL A 238 -26.11 5.22 7.44
C VAL A 238 -27.06 4.54 6.45
N GLY A 239 -26.54 4.09 5.31
CA GLY A 239 -27.30 3.37 4.30
C GLY A 239 -27.51 1.94 4.75
N LEU A 240 -26.41 1.24 5.01
CA LEU A 240 -26.38 -0.12 5.53
C LEU A 240 -25.66 -0.17 6.88
N ASP A 241 -26.32 -0.65 7.93
CA ASP A 241 -25.69 -0.92 9.22
C ASP A 241 -25.77 -2.41 9.57
N VAL A 242 -24.63 -3.10 9.57
CA VAL A 242 -24.51 -4.51 9.97
C VAL A 242 -23.92 -4.56 11.39
N ALA A 243 -24.71 -5.01 12.35
CA ALA A 243 -24.29 -5.14 13.74
C ALA A 243 -23.40 -6.37 13.94
N LYS A 244 -22.69 -6.41 15.08
CA LYS A 244 -21.76 -7.50 15.44
C LYS A 244 -22.41 -8.89 15.48
N LEU A 245 -23.69 -8.98 15.85
CA LEU A 245 -24.47 -10.22 15.88
C LEU A 245 -25.17 -10.52 14.55
N GLY A 246 -25.18 -9.58 13.62
CA GLY A 246 -25.73 -9.75 12.29
C GLY A 246 -24.68 -10.25 11.30
N GLY A 247 -25.15 -10.58 10.10
CA GLY A 247 -24.25 -10.92 9.00
C GLY A 247 -24.98 -11.11 7.68
N MET A 248 -24.23 -11.04 6.60
CA MET A 248 -24.72 -11.34 5.25
C MET A 248 -23.84 -12.43 4.66
N TYR A 249 -24.45 -13.57 4.35
CA TYR A 249 -23.78 -14.76 3.86
C TYR A 249 -24.43 -15.17 2.55
N ALA A 250 -23.66 -15.10 1.46
CA ALA A 250 -24.15 -15.50 0.15
C ALA A 250 -23.06 -16.13 -0.71
N ASN A 251 -23.41 -16.68 -1.87
CA ASN A 251 -22.43 -17.03 -2.89
C ASN A 251 -21.83 -15.77 -3.52
N LYS A 252 -22.63 -14.73 -3.74
CA LYS A 252 -22.21 -13.42 -4.25
C LYS A 252 -22.97 -12.30 -3.55
N ILE A 253 -22.29 -11.18 -3.26
CA ILE A 253 -22.90 -10.00 -2.62
C ILE A 253 -22.61 -8.75 -3.44
N THR A 254 -23.66 -8.02 -3.82
CA THR A 254 -23.55 -6.70 -4.45
C THR A 254 -24.29 -5.66 -3.62
N LEU A 255 -23.61 -4.61 -3.18
CA LEU A 255 -24.16 -3.52 -2.38
C LEU A 255 -24.03 -2.20 -3.15
N VAL A 256 -25.13 -1.50 -3.37
CA VAL A 256 -25.14 -0.18 -4.00
C VAL A 256 -25.87 0.80 -3.10
N SER A 257 -25.21 1.89 -2.70
CA SER A 257 -25.85 3.00 -1.96
C SER A 257 -25.64 4.31 -2.69
N THR A 258 -26.71 4.88 -3.23
CA THR A 258 -26.64 6.07 -4.10
C THR A 258 -26.79 7.39 -3.39
N ASP A 259 -27.13 7.34 -2.11
CA ASP A 259 -27.41 8.53 -1.33
C ASP A 259 -26.12 9.24 -0.91
N ARG A 260 -26.04 10.54 -1.20
CA ARG A 260 -24.84 11.32 -0.97
C ARG A 260 -24.46 11.34 0.51
N GLY A 261 -23.24 10.92 0.81
CA GLY A 261 -22.70 10.87 2.18
C GLY A 261 -23.21 9.72 3.03
N VAL A 262 -24.07 8.85 2.48
CA VAL A 262 -24.72 7.76 3.21
C VAL A 262 -24.04 6.44 2.86
N GLY A 263 -23.22 5.98 3.79
CA GLY A 263 -22.29 4.88 3.57
C GLY A 263 -22.72 3.52 4.12
N VAL A 264 -21.73 2.66 4.31
CA VAL A 264 -21.86 1.31 4.86
C VAL A 264 -21.10 1.25 6.18
N ARG A 265 -21.75 0.73 7.22
CA ARG A 265 -21.12 0.35 8.48
C ARG A 265 -21.22 -1.15 8.65
N ASN A 266 -20.07 -1.82 8.79
CA ASN A 266 -20.00 -3.24 9.07
C ASN A 266 -19.26 -3.49 10.39
N SER A 267 -19.97 -3.99 11.40
CA SER A 267 -19.41 -4.53 12.63
C SER A 267 -19.53 -6.05 12.74
N GLY A 268 -20.25 -6.69 11.81
CA GLY A 268 -20.46 -8.14 11.72
C GLY A 268 -19.67 -8.76 10.58
N THR A 269 -20.29 -9.68 9.84
CA THR A 269 -19.67 -10.36 8.71
C THR A 269 -20.44 -10.11 7.41
N ILE A 270 -19.75 -9.71 6.35
CA ILE A 270 -20.26 -9.71 4.97
C ILE A 270 -19.36 -10.67 4.19
N ALA A 271 -19.89 -11.84 3.83
CA ALA A 271 -19.10 -12.93 3.26
C ALA A 271 -19.73 -13.54 2.01
N ALA A 272 -18.97 -13.55 0.91
CA ALA A 272 -19.27 -14.29 -0.30
C ALA A 272 -18.49 -15.63 -0.32
N ALA A 273 -19.19 -16.76 -0.40
CA ALA A 273 -18.63 -18.10 -0.30
C ALA A 273 -18.08 -18.65 -1.63
N ALA A 274 -18.50 -18.11 -2.78
CA ALA A 274 -18.10 -18.60 -4.11
C ALA A 274 -17.69 -17.48 -5.08
N GLY A 275 -18.26 -16.29 -4.92
CA GLY A 275 -18.09 -15.13 -5.78
C GLY A 275 -17.52 -13.93 -5.03
N ASP A 276 -17.93 -12.74 -5.49
CA ASP A 276 -17.39 -11.46 -5.05
C ASP A 276 -18.23 -10.83 -3.94
N VAL A 277 -17.59 -9.95 -3.19
CA VAL A 277 -18.26 -8.88 -2.44
C VAL A 277 -17.96 -7.57 -3.15
N SER A 278 -18.98 -6.93 -3.72
CA SER A 278 -18.84 -5.64 -4.39
C SER A 278 -19.65 -4.56 -3.68
N ILE A 279 -19.01 -3.46 -3.30
CA ILE A 279 -19.61 -2.34 -2.57
C ILE A 279 -19.38 -1.06 -3.37
N THR A 280 -20.46 -0.42 -3.82
CA THR A 280 -20.43 0.89 -4.48
C THR A 280 -21.26 1.87 -3.66
N THR A 281 -20.67 2.96 -3.19
CA THR A 281 -21.40 3.93 -2.36
C THR A 281 -20.95 5.39 -2.57
N ASP A 282 -21.86 6.34 -2.43
CA ASP A 282 -21.51 7.78 -2.34
C ASP A 282 -21.22 8.23 -0.89
N GLY A 283 -20.99 7.27 0.02
CA GLY A 283 -20.67 7.49 1.42
C GLY A 283 -19.40 6.76 1.88
N MET A 284 -19.10 6.87 3.17
CA MET A 284 -17.97 6.19 3.81
C MET A 284 -18.24 4.70 3.99
N VAL A 285 -17.25 3.84 3.76
CA VAL A 285 -17.28 2.43 4.18
C VAL A 285 -16.50 2.31 5.50
N GLU A 286 -17.20 2.01 6.59
CA GLU A 286 -16.60 1.71 7.89
C GLU A 286 -16.67 0.20 8.14
N ASN A 287 -15.51 -0.47 8.14
CA ASN A 287 -15.37 -1.88 8.47
C ASN A 287 -14.66 -2.05 9.83
N LYS A 288 -15.42 -2.53 10.81
CA LYS A 288 -14.93 -2.98 12.12
C LYS A 288 -15.05 -4.50 12.30
N GLY A 289 -15.72 -5.17 11.35
CA GLY A 289 -15.90 -6.61 11.32
C GLY A 289 -15.13 -7.25 10.16
N THR A 290 -15.76 -8.21 9.49
CA THR A 290 -15.17 -8.95 8.36
C THR A 290 -15.88 -8.65 7.05
N LEU A 291 -15.12 -8.28 6.02
CA LEU A 291 -15.49 -8.35 4.61
C LEU A 291 -14.67 -9.48 3.97
N ARG A 292 -15.34 -10.49 3.40
CA ARG A 292 -14.65 -11.65 2.83
C ARG A 292 -15.28 -12.11 1.52
N ALA A 293 -14.46 -12.40 0.52
CA ALA A 293 -14.91 -13.02 -0.73
C ALA A 293 -14.04 -14.23 -1.09
N ALA A 294 -14.65 -15.24 -1.71
CA ALA A 294 -13.92 -16.36 -2.32
C ALA A 294 -13.19 -15.93 -3.60
N ASN A 295 -13.76 -14.97 -4.34
CA ASN A 295 -13.09 -14.29 -5.44
C ASN A 295 -12.61 -12.91 -4.98
N ASP A 296 -13.20 -11.84 -5.52
CA ASP A 296 -12.71 -10.48 -5.31
C ASP A 296 -13.52 -9.73 -4.26
N VAL A 297 -12.84 -8.85 -3.51
CA VAL A 297 -13.50 -7.77 -2.77
C VAL A 297 -13.29 -6.48 -3.56
N ASN A 298 -14.39 -5.91 -4.06
CA ASN A 298 -14.40 -4.66 -4.81
C ASN A 298 -15.06 -3.57 -3.96
N ILE A 299 -14.34 -2.49 -3.67
CA ILE A 299 -14.88 -1.34 -2.93
C ILE A 299 -14.67 -0.09 -3.77
N GLU A 300 -15.76 0.53 -4.17
CA GLU A 300 -15.79 1.80 -4.84
C GLU A 300 -16.57 2.81 -3.99
N THR A 301 -15.95 3.96 -3.71
CA THR A 301 -16.69 5.09 -3.13
C THR A 301 -16.41 6.41 -3.81
N THR A 302 -17.49 7.13 -4.11
CA THR A 302 -17.47 8.49 -4.63
C THR A 302 -17.55 9.55 -3.55
N TYR A 303 -17.58 9.15 -2.27
CA TYR A 303 -17.56 10.05 -1.14
C TYR A 303 -16.37 10.99 -1.24
N GLY A 304 -16.63 12.29 -1.30
CA GLY A 304 -15.61 13.32 -1.49
C GLY A 304 -15.08 13.51 -2.91
N ARG A 305 -15.50 12.72 -3.92
CA ARG A 305 -15.12 12.90 -5.34
C ARG A 305 -15.84 14.07 -6.02
N LYS A 306 -17.10 14.34 -5.65
CA LYS A 306 -17.93 15.36 -6.31
C LYS A 306 -17.77 16.75 -5.69
N GLY A 307 -16.72 17.43 -6.18
CA GLY A 307 -16.44 18.85 -6.00
C GLY A 307 -15.52 19.36 -7.12
N MET A 308 -15.95 19.21 -8.39
CA MET A 308 -15.16 19.57 -9.59
C MET A 308 -15.03 21.09 -9.84
N TYR A 309 -15.50 21.94 -8.90
CA TYR A 309 -15.40 23.41 -8.99
C TYR A 309 -14.96 24.09 -7.70
N SER A 310 -14.39 23.37 -6.74
CA SER A 310 -13.79 24.02 -5.57
C SER A 310 -12.28 24.00 -5.68
N TYR A 311 -11.75 25.10 -6.23
CA TYR A 311 -10.33 25.46 -6.25
C TYR A 311 -9.74 25.68 -4.83
N TYR A 312 -10.47 25.31 -3.79
CA TYR A 312 -10.06 25.41 -2.39
C TYR A 312 -10.39 24.12 -1.67
N TYR A 313 -9.34 23.40 -1.27
CA TYR A 313 -9.24 22.64 -0.03
C TYR A 313 -10.55 22.14 0.60
N TYR A 314 -11.08 21.02 0.11
CA TYR A 314 -11.78 20.12 1.02
C TYR A 314 -10.77 19.13 1.59
N TYR A 315 -10.10 19.59 2.64
CA TYR A 315 -9.54 18.74 3.69
C TYR A 315 -10.68 18.01 4.40
N GLY A 316 -11.28 17.03 3.72
CA GLY A 316 -12.07 16.04 4.42
C GLY A 316 -11.12 15.25 5.31
N ASN A 317 -11.01 15.61 6.59
CA ASN A 317 -10.40 14.78 7.63
C ASN A 317 -11.14 13.44 7.83
N GLY A 318 -11.98 13.03 6.88
CA GLY A 318 -12.81 11.83 6.89
C GLY A 318 -12.23 10.76 5.99
N TYR A 319 -12.35 9.52 6.44
CA TYR A 319 -11.94 8.34 5.70
C TYR A 319 -13.03 7.97 4.70
N ALA A 320 -12.68 7.68 3.45
CA ALA A 320 -13.65 7.09 2.51
C ALA A 320 -13.79 5.58 2.76
N LEU A 321 -12.69 4.94 3.16
CA LEU A 321 -12.68 3.58 3.68
C LEU A 321 -11.91 3.55 5.01
N ASN A 322 -12.59 3.15 6.09
CA ASN A 322 -11.99 2.96 7.41
C ASN A 322 -12.09 1.49 7.83
N ASN A 323 -10.93 0.84 7.85
CA ASN A 323 -10.70 -0.52 8.33
C ASN A 323 -9.88 -0.55 9.63
N SER A 324 -9.69 0.60 10.31
CA SER A 324 -8.68 0.75 11.36
C SER A 324 -9.10 0.28 12.76
N ALA A 325 -10.28 -0.32 12.91
CA ALA A 325 -10.78 -0.81 14.19
C ALA A 325 -10.60 -2.33 14.32
N ASN A 326 -9.44 -2.84 13.90
CA ASN A 326 -9.16 -4.27 13.69
C ASN A 326 -10.07 -4.92 12.63
N GLY A 327 -10.52 -4.13 11.65
CA GLY A 327 -11.34 -4.65 10.55
C GLY A 327 -10.51 -5.58 9.66
N VAL A 328 -11.18 -6.61 9.13
CA VAL A 328 -10.58 -7.57 8.19
C VAL A 328 -11.25 -7.44 6.83
N ILE A 329 -10.45 -7.23 5.79
CA ILE A 329 -10.86 -7.31 4.39
C ILE A 329 -10.02 -8.42 3.75
N SER A 330 -10.66 -9.48 3.27
CA SER A 330 -9.97 -10.64 2.73
C SER A 330 -10.58 -11.17 1.43
N ALA A 331 -9.73 -11.56 0.48
CA ALA A 331 -10.14 -12.05 -0.82
C ALA A 331 -9.38 -13.32 -1.22
N GLY A 332 -10.11 -14.32 -1.73
CA GLY A 332 -9.51 -15.52 -2.33
C GLY A 332 -8.84 -15.26 -3.69
N LYS A 333 -9.12 -14.10 -4.30
CA LYS A 333 -8.38 -13.51 -5.43
C LYS A 333 -7.89 -12.11 -5.05
N ASN A 334 -8.51 -11.05 -5.57
CA ASN A 334 -8.00 -9.69 -5.47
C ASN A 334 -8.79 -8.84 -4.47
N ILE A 335 -8.12 -7.84 -3.91
CA ILE A 335 -8.80 -6.70 -3.28
C ILE A 335 -8.62 -5.50 -4.21
N ASN A 336 -9.72 -4.95 -4.71
CA ASN A 336 -9.72 -3.77 -5.56
C ASN A 336 -10.43 -2.63 -4.81
N ILE A 337 -9.68 -1.60 -4.45
CA ILE A 337 -10.18 -0.43 -3.73
C ILE A 337 -9.98 0.79 -4.61
N ASP A 338 -11.07 1.39 -5.07
CA ASP A 338 -11.05 2.71 -5.69
C ASP A 338 -11.84 3.69 -4.82
N ILE A 339 -11.11 4.57 -4.15
CA ILE A 339 -11.69 5.60 -3.27
C ILE A 339 -11.17 6.98 -3.66
N ALA A 340 -10.95 7.18 -4.98
CA ALA A 340 -10.28 8.32 -5.61
C ALA A 340 -10.28 9.62 -4.78
N LYS A 341 -9.07 10.13 -4.54
CA LYS A 341 -8.72 11.35 -3.78
C LYS A 341 -8.97 11.35 -2.28
N ASN A 342 -9.55 10.29 -1.71
CA ASN A 342 -9.78 10.23 -0.26
C ASN A 342 -8.86 9.23 0.45
N LYS A 343 -8.96 9.20 1.77
CA LYS A 343 -8.08 8.41 2.63
C LYS A 343 -8.61 6.98 2.83
N LEU A 344 -7.72 6.02 2.62
CA LEU A 344 -7.82 4.66 3.17
C LEU A 344 -7.17 4.67 4.56
N SER A 345 -7.94 4.32 5.60
CA SER A 345 -7.40 4.05 6.93
C SER A 345 -7.43 2.57 7.22
N ASN A 346 -6.27 1.96 7.31
CA ASN A 346 -6.03 0.58 7.68
C ASN A 346 -5.17 0.46 8.95
N GLY A 347 -5.10 1.50 9.78
CA GLY A 347 -4.26 1.45 10.98
C GLY A 347 -4.72 0.36 11.94
N GLY A 348 -3.88 -0.64 12.25
CA GLY A 348 -4.29 -1.83 13.03
C GLY A 348 -5.28 -2.76 12.34
N GLY A 349 -5.68 -2.48 11.10
CA GLY A 349 -6.56 -3.32 10.28
C GLY A 349 -5.77 -4.31 9.41
N SER A 350 -6.50 -5.17 8.69
CA SER A 350 -5.92 -6.18 7.79
C SER A 350 -6.59 -6.18 6.42
N LEU A 351 -5.79 -6.05 5.37
CA LEU A 351 -6.14 -6.30 3.96
C LEU A 351 -5.31 -7.50 3.49
N VAL A 352 -5.95 -8.62 3.15
CA VAL A 352 -5.27 -9.86 2.76
C VAL A 352 -5.84 -10.44 1.48
N ALA A 353 -5.01 -10.61 0.45
CA ALA A 353 -5.42 -11.17 -0.83
C ALA A 353 -4.55 -12.40 -1.21
N ASN A 354 -5.21 -13.42 -1.78
CA ASN A 354 -4.53 -14.58 -2.35
C ASN A 354 -3.99 -14.34 -3.77
N ASN A 355 -4.38 -13.25 -4.43
CA ASN A 355 -3.73 -12.71 -5.61
C ASN A 355 -3.28 -11.27 -5.33
N ASP A 356 -3.82 -10.25 -6.00
CA ASP A 356 -3.30 -8.88 -5.93
C ASP A 356 -4.11 -7.97 -5.00
N ILE A 357 -3.47 -6.93 -4.49
CA ILE A 357 -4.15 -5.80 -3.83
C ILE A 357 -3.91 -4.56 -4.69
N ASN A 358 -4.98 -3.98 -5.22
CA ASN A 358 -4.96 -2.77 -6.04
C ASN A 358 -5.68 -1.65 -5.29
N VAL A 359 -4.98 -0.57 -4.94
CA VAL A 359 -5.56 0.58 -4.23
C VAL A 359 -5.30 1.87 -4.98
N VAL A 360 -6.38 2.52 -5.42
CA VAL A 360 -6.37 3.88 -5.94
C VAL A 360 -6.99 4.79 -4.88
N SER A 361 -6.16 5.62 -4.25
CA SER A 361 -6.57 6.50 -3.14
C SER A 361 -5.80 7.82 -3.11
N GLY A 362 -6.35 8.80 -2.38
CA GLY A 362 -5.66 10.05 -2.04
C GLY A 362 -4.58 9.85 -0.99
N ASP A 363 -4.93 9.28 0.17
CA ASP A 363 -3.99 8.93 1.25
C ASP A 363 -4.12 7.45 1.62
N VAL A 364 -3.06 6.86 2.18
CA VAL A 364 -3.07 5.54 2.81
C VAL A 364 -2.43 5.62 4.19
N ASP A 365 -3.17 5.17 5.19
CA ASP A 365 -2.69 5.05 6.57
C ASP A 365 -2.75 3.59 6.99
N ASN A 366 -1.60 2.93 6.92
CA ASN A 366 -1.38 1.54 7.31
C ASN A 366 -0.58 1.43 8.62
N ARG A 367 -0.65 2.42 9.51
CA ARG A 367 0.13 2.41 10.75
C ARG A 367 -0.26 1.24 11.64
N SER A 368 0.71 0.42 12.04
CA SER A 368 0.45 -0.84 12.77
C SER A 368 -0.52 -1.80 12.07
N GLY A 369 -0.82 -1.58 10.78
CA GLY A 369 -1.74 -2.39 9.99
C GLY A 369 -1.02 -3.40 9.11
N ILE A 370 -1.81 -4.25 8.46
CA ILE A 370 -1.33 -5.27 7.51
C ILE A 370 -1.99 -5.03 6.15
N ILE A 371 -1.17 -4.91 5.11
CA ILE A 371 -1.57 -5.02 3.70
C ILE A 371 -0.70 -6.13 3.10
N GLN A 372 -1.30 -7.28 2.80
CA GLN A 372 -0.58 -8.46 2.37
C GLN A 372 -1.21 -9.15 1.16
N ALA A 373 -0.42 -9.40 0.14
CA ALA A 373 -0.82 -10.10 -1.08
C ALA A 373 0.13 -11.27 -1.38
N LYS A 374 -0.42 -12.40 -1.84
CA LYS A 374 0.40 -13.45 -2.49
C LYS A 374 0.80 -13.10 -3.92
N GLY A 375 0.13 -12.13 -4.52
CA GLY A 375 0.51 -11.47 -5.76
C GLY A 375 1.26 -10.17 -5.49
N ILE A 376 0.88 -9.12 -6.21
CA ILE A 376 1.43 -7.78 -6.12
C ILE A 376 0.60 -6.95 -5.13
N VAL A 377 1.27 -6.12 -4.32
CA VAL A 377 0.63 -4.99 -3.65
C VAL A 377 0.91 -3.73 -4.44
N ASP A 378 -0.14 -3.14 -5.01
CA ASP A 378 -0.10 -1.95 -5.84
C ASP A 378 -0.89 -0.81 -5.17
N LEU A 379 -0.16 0.15 -4.59
CA LEU A 379 -0.70 1.34 -3.95
C LEU A 379 -0.35 2.59 -4.76
N ARG A 380 -0.72 2.58 -6.05
CA ARG A 380 -0.50 3.69 -6.98
C ARG A 380 -1.37 4.92 -6.70
N ARG A 381 -0.86 6.06 -7.15
CA ARG A 381 -1.61 7.31 -7.25
C ARG A 381 -2.41 7.32 -8.55
N ASP A 382 -3.56 7.99 -8.56
CA ASP A 382 -4.28 8.33 -9.79
C ASP A 382 -3.41 9.26 -10.70
N PRO A 383 -3.01 8.79 -11.89
CA PRO A 383 -2.09 9.53 -12.78
C PRO A 383 -2.69 10.81 -13.35
N TYR A 384 -4.02 10.98 -13.33
CA TYR A 384 -4.69 12.14 -13.95
C TYR A 384 -4.81 13.36 -13.04
N TYR A 385 -4.28 13.30 -11.81
CA TYR A 385 -4.59 14.32 -10.81
C TYR A 385 -3.37 15.11 -10.32
N TYR A 386 -3.09 16.23 -10.97
CA TYR A 386 -2.02 17.18 -10.62
C TYR A 386 -2.38 17.99 -9.36
N GLY A 387 -1.44 18.09 -8.41
CA GLY A 387 -1.49 19.08 -7.30
C GLY A 387 -1.83 18.56 -5.90
N TYR A 388 -2.13 17.27 -5.71
CA TYR A 388 -2.48 16.72 -4.39
C TYR A 388 -1.39 15.82 -3.84
N GLY A 389 -0.83 16.21 -2.69
CA GLY A 389 0.24 15.50 -2.00
C GLY A 389 -0.21 14.22 -1.31
N ARG A 390 -0.42 13.13 -2.06
CA ARG A 390 -0.71 11.79 -1.50
C ARG A 390 0.31 11.39 -0.45
N THR A 391 -0.14 11.06 0.75
CA THR A 391 0.68 10.49 1.82
C THR A 391 0.43 8.99 1.95
N LEU A 392 1.51 8.25 2.20
CA LEU A 392 1.46 6.82 2.54
C LEU A 392 2.22 6.64 3.85
N SER A 393 1.49 6.35 4.94
CA SER A 393 2.09 6.01 6.23
C SER A 393 1.98 4.51 6.47
N ASN A 394 3.13 3.85 6.59
CA ASN A 394 3.31 2.46 6.98
C ASN A 394 4.05 2.35 8.33
N ALA A 395 3.99 3.38 9.18
CA ALA A 395 4.76 3.39 10.42
C ALA A 395 4.34 2.23 11.35
N GLY A 396 5.28 1.38 11.73
CA GLY A 396 5.01 0.14 12.49
C GLY A 396 4.12 -0.88 11.77
N GLY A 397 3.80 -0.67 10.49
CA GLY A 397 2.92 -1.52 9.70
C GLY A 397 3.68 -2.48 8.78
N LEU A 398 2.94 -3.37 8.13
CA LEU A 398 3.42 -4.30 7.11
C LEU A 398 2.74 -4.03 5.76
N ILE A 399 3.55 -3.82 4.74
CA ILE A 399 3.16 -3.90 3.33
C ILE A 399 3.97 -5.03 2.70
N GLU A 400 3.32 -6.12 2.32
CA GLU A 400 3.99 -7.28 1.74
C GLU A 400 3.26 -7.77 0.49
N GLY A 401 3.96 -7.77 -0.65
CA GLY A 401 3.48 -8.39 -1.88
C GLY A 401 4.45 -9.49 -2.30
N SER A 402 4.02 -10.75 -2.27
CA SER A 402 4.94 -11.86 -2.51
C SER A 402 5.60 -11.76 -3.89
N LYS A 403 4.87 -11.32 -4.93
CA LYS A 403 5.39 -11.15 -6.30
C LYS A 403 5.84 -9.73 -6.65
N GLY A 404 5.63 -8.77 -5.76
CA GLY A 404 6.10 -7.40 -5.98
C GLY A 404 5.36 -6.39 -5.10
N VAL A 405 6.00 -5.24 -4.89
CA VAL A 405 5.38 -4.09 -4.23
C VAL A 405 5.61 -2.85 -5.07
N VAL A 406 4.53 -2.14 -5.41
CA VAL A 406 4.56 -0.90 -6.19
C VAL A 406 3.89 0.21 -5.40
N LEU A 407 4.66 1.22 -5.00
CA LEU A 407 4.19 2.34 -4.17
C LEU A 407 4.43 3.67 -4.88
N SER A 408 3.39 4.50 -4.93
CA SER A 408 3.52 5.86 -5.46
C SER A 408 2.82 6.87 -4.55
N SER A 409 3.57 7.79 -3.95
CA SER A 409 3.06 8.78 -2.98
C SER A 409 4.01 9.97 -2.90
N TYR A 410 3.56 11.17 -2.59
CA TYR A 410 4.47 12.29 -2.32
C TYR A 410 5.30 12.03 -1.07
N ASN A 411 4.66 11.78 0.08
CA ASN A 411 5.39 11.44 1.29
C ASN A 411 5.15 9.99 1.67
N LEU A 412 6.23 9.22 1.82
CA LEU A 412 6.19 7.86 2.30
C LEU A 412 6.88 7.75 3.65
N ASP A 413 6.15 7.30 4.67
CA ASP A 413 6.68 7.05 6.01
C ASP A 413 6.63 5.55 6.33
N ASN A 414 7.79 4.90 6.30
CA ASN A 414 8.01 3.51 6.70
C ASN A 414 8.72 3.42 8.06
N THR A 415 8.57 4.41 8.95
CA THR A 415 9.25 4.42 10.25
C THR A 415 8.89 3.19 11.09
N SER A 416 9.87 2.37 11.46
CA SER A 416 9.66 1.09 12.15
C SER A 416 8.71 0.11 11.43
N GLY A 417 8.39 0.37 10.16
CA GLY A 417 7.53 -0.46 9.32
C GLY A 417 8.34 -1.41 8.44
N VAL A 418 7.64 -2.30 7.76
CA VAL A 418 8.20 -3.25 6.80
C VAL A 418 7.50 -3.10 5.45
N ILE A 419 8.29 -2.90 4.40
CA ILE A 419 7.88 -3.02 3.00
C ILE A 419 8.69 -4.18 2.42
N ARG A 420 8.02 -5.23 1.94
CA ARG A 420 8.70 -6.45 1.48
C ARG A 420 8.11 -7.05 0.22
N SER A 421 8.97 -7.53 -0.67
CA SER A 421 8.62 -8.54 -1.66
C SER A 421 9.43 -9.83 -1.50
N LYS A 422 8.74 -10.98 -1.50
CA LYS A 422 9.33 -12.31 -1.22
C LYS A 422 9.97 -12.98 -2.43
N THR A 423 9.45 -12.73 -3.62
CA THR A 423 9.90 -13.34 -4.88
C THR A 423 9.94 -12.33 -6.03
N GLY A 424 9.65 -11.05 -5.76
CA GLY A 424 9.68 -9.97 -6.74
C GLY A 424 10.46 -8.76 -6.25
N GLY A 425 10.35 -7.66 -6.98
CA GLY A 425 11.00 -6.39 -6.68
C GLY A 425 10.14 -5.43 -5.86
N VAL A 426 10.74 -4.30 -5.47
CA VAL A 426 10.06 -3.19 -4.81
C VAL A 426 10.31 -1.90 -5.58
N ASP A 427 9.24 -1.30 -6.10
CA ASP A 427 9.28 -0.04 -6.83
C ASP A 427 8.61 1.07 -6.00
N ILE A 428 9.37 2.09 -5.60
CA ILE A 428 8.89 3.23 -4.83
C ILE A 428 9.13 4.52 -5.61
N LYS A 429 8.05 5.26 -5.85
CA LYS A 429 8.10 6.59 -6.48
C LYS A 429 7.52 7.66 -5.59
N THR A 430 8.34 8.65 -5.23
CA THR A 430 7.91 9.83 -4.46
C THR A 430 7.96 11.16 -5.20
N TYR A 431 8.20 11.15 -6.51
CA TYR A 431 8.08 12.35 -7.37
C TYR A 431 8.87 13.58 -6.87
N GLY A 432 10.04 13.36 -6.26
CA GLY A 432 10.87 14.43 -5.69
C GLY A 432 10.57 14.80 -4.23
N TYR A 433 9.67 14.08 -3.56
CA TYR A 433 9.31 14.28 -2.16
C TYR A 433 9.88 13.19 -1.25
N GLN A 434 9.51 13.18 0.04
CA GLN A 434 10.27 12.46 1.07
C GLN A 434 9.91 10.97 1.15
N LEU A 435 10.94 10.14 1.36
CA LEU A 435 10.84 8.76 1.82
C LEU A 435 11.58 8.62 3.16
N ASN A 436 10.84 8.29 4.23
CA ASN A 436 11.39 8.07 5.55
C ASN A 436 11.33 6.57 5.91
N ASN A 437 12.49 5.92 5.97
CA ASN A 437 12.70 4.54 6.39
C ASN A 437 13.43 4.46 7.75
N THR A 438 13.22 5.42 8.65
CA THR A 438 13.89 5.44 9.96
C THR A 438 13.52 4.22 10.78
N LYS A 439 14.50 3.39 11.18
CA LYS A 439 14.26 2.08 11.84
C LYS A 439 13.36 1.12 11.06
N GLY A 440 13.04 1.44 9.81
CA GLY A 440 12.19 0.62 8.95
C GLY A 440 13.00 -0.38 8.14
N THR A 441 12.30 -1.27 7.46
CA THR A 441 12.86 -2.24 6.53
C THR A 441 12.19 -2.12 5.17
N ILE A 442 13.00 -2.04 4.11
CA ILE A 442 12.57 -2.20 2.71
C ILE A 442 13.37 -3.38 2.16
N GLU A 443 12.68 -4.44 1.74
CA GLU A 443 13.30 -5.70 1.34
C GLU A 443 12.73 -6.23 0.02
N GLY A 444 13.59 -6.59 -0.92
CA GLY A 444 13.22 -7.18 -2.21
C GLY A 444 13.99 -8.46 -2.46
N CYS A 445 13.31 -9.53 -2.87
CA CYS A 445 13.99 -10.71 -3.42
C CYS A 445 14.68 -10.38 -4.75
N CYS A 446 14.08 -9.50 -5.54
CA CYS A 446 14.70 -8.97 -6.75
C CYS A 446 14.99 -7.48 -6.54
N ASP A 447 15.11 -6.73 -7.63
CA ASP A 447 15.54 -5.34 -7.60
C ASP A 447 14.67 -4.43 -6.73
N ILE A 448 15.33 -3.45 -6.09
CA ILE A 448 14.69 -2.32 -5.45
C ILE A 448 14.98 -1.07 -6.26
N ASN A 449 13.92 -0.40 -6.73
CA ASN A 449 14.02 0.88 -7.40
C ASN A 449 13.34 1.96 -6.56
N ILE A 450 14.10 2.98 -6.17
CA ILE A 450 13.60 4.13 -5.41
C ILE A 450 13.87 5.41 -6.19
N GLU A 451 12.81 6.10 -6.59
CA GLU A 451 12.87 7.38 -7.29
C GLU A 451 12.12 8.44 -6.47
N GLY A 452 12.82 9.43 -5.93
CA GLY A 452 12.23 10.35 -4.97
C GLY A 452 12.99 11.65 -4.75
N GLY A 453 12.67 12.33 -3.67
CA GLY A 453 13.43 13.45 -3.12
C GLY A 453 14.32 12.96 -1.98
N THR A 454 14.25 13.63 -0.83
CA THR A 454 15.03 13.23 0.35
C THR A 454 14.67 11.81 0.80
N LEU A 455 15.69 10.96 0.88
CA LEU A 455 15.59 9.60 1.42
C LEU A 455 16.30 9.53 2.77
N THR A 456 15.55 9.21 3.83
CA THR A 456 16.09 8.98 5.17
C THR A 456 16.05 7.49 5.51
N ASN A 457 17.21 6.83 5.58
CA ASN A 457 17.39 5.44 6.01
C ASN A 457 18.12 5.38 7.38
N THR A 458 17.83 6.30 8.30
CA THR A 458 18.55 6.37 9.59
C THR A 458 18.21 5.17 10.47
N SER A 459 19.23 4.38 10.84
CA SER A 459 19.02 3.10 11.55
C SER A 459 18.04 2.15 10.87
N GLY A 460 17.79 2.35 9.57
CA GLY A 460 16.91 1.51 8.75
C GLY A 460 17.71 0.52 7.91
N LEU A 461 16.99 -0.39 7.27
CA LEU A 461 17.52 -1.38 6.34
C LEU A 461 16.84 -1.23 4.97
N ILE A 462 17.64 -1.16 3.92
CA ILE A 462 17.23 -1.37 2.54
C ILE A 462 18.07 -2.52 1.99
N GLN A 463 17.45 -3.64 1.64
CA GLN A 463 18.16 -4.84 1.22
C GLN A 463 17.51 -5.52 0.01
N SER A 464 18.34 -5.92 -0.95
CA SER A 464 17.91 -6.66 -2.15
C SER A 464 18.81 -7.89 -2.39
N MET A 465 18.25 -8.99 -2.89
CA MET A 465 19.07 -10.07 -3.50
C MET A 465 19.37 -9.80 -4.99
N GLY A 466 18.81 -8.74 -5.57
CA GLY A 466 19.14 -8.22 -6.90
C GLY A 466 19.88 -6.88 -6.80
N ASP A 467 19.53 -5.95 -7.68
CA ASP A 467 20.08 -4.59 -7.71
C ASP A 467 19.34 -3.63 -6.78
N ILE A 468 20.04 -2.62 -6.28
CA ILE A 468 19.43 -1.45 -5.64
C ILE A 468 19.75 -0.21 -6.48
N ASN A 469 18.70 0.44 -7.00
CA ASN A 469 18.80 1.69 -7.74
C ASN A 469 18.09 2.81 -6.96
N ILE A 470 18.82 3.84 -6.55
CA ILE A 470 18.30 4.97 -5.77
C ILE A 470 18.57 6.28 -6.52
N THR A 471 17.52 7.03 -6.82
CA THR A 471 17.61 8.40 -7.37
C THR A 471 16.85 9.37 -6.47
N THR A 472 17.54 10.36 -5.89
CA THR A 472 16.93 11.37 -4.99
C THR A 472 16.69 12.72 -5.68
N ASN A 473 16.79 12.79 -7.01
CA ASN A 473 16.57 14.03 -7.78
C ASN A 473 17.36 15.23 -7.23
N ARG A 474 18.66 15.04 -6.97
CA ARG A 474 19.57 16.02 -6.35
C ARG A 474 19.24 16.41 -4.90
N ASN A 475 18.43 15.63 -4.19
CA ASN A 475 18.22 15.77 -2.74
C ASN A 475 19.17 14.86 -1.95
N THR A 476 19.08 14.93 -0.62
CA THR A 476 19.93 14.16 0.29
C THR A 476 19.47 12.71 0.44
N LEU A 477 20.42 11.78 0.39
CA LEU A 477 20.30 10.43 0.93
C LEU A 477 20.99 10.37 2.30
N ASN A 478 20.24 10.14 3.37
CA ASN A 478 20.75 9.99 4.72
C ASN A 478 20.68 8.53 5.18
N ASN A 479 21.81 7.82 5.13
CA ASN A 479 22.01 6.46 5.61
C ASN A 479 22.73 6.41 6.97
N ASN A 480 22.61 7.45 7.80
CA ASN A 480 23.29 7.50 9.11
C ASN A 480 22.88 6.31 10.01
N LYS A 481 23.85 5.51 10.45
CA LYS A 481 23.62 4.24 11.18
C LYS A 481 22.72 3.23 10.46
N GLY A 482 22.42 3.45 9.19
CA GLY A 482 21.56 2.59 8.36
C GLY A 482 22.38 1.59 7.56
N ALA A 483 21.67 0.68 6.90
CA ALA A 483 22.24 -0.29 5.98
C ALA A 483 21.54 -0.25 4.62
N ILE A 484 22.32 -0.19 3.54
CA ILE A 484 21.88 -0.42 2.15
C ILE A 484 22.72 -1.57 1.60
N ARG A 485 22.10 -2.69 1.25
CA ARG A 485 22.83 -3.92 0.89
C ARG A 485 22.21 -4.63 -0.31
N ALA A 486 22.99 -4.85 -1.35
CA ALA A 486 22.58 -5.63 -2.52
C ALA A 486 23.48 -6.85 -2.71
N GLU A 487 22.91 -7.99 -3.09
CA GLU A 487 23.68 -9.15 -3.55
C GLU A 487 24.24 -8.98 -4.97
N ASN A 488 23.82 -7.95 -5.71
CA ASN A 488 24.42 -7.56 -6.98
C ASN A 488 24.94 -6.11 -6.91
N ASN A 489 24.35 -5.18 -7.67
CA ASN A 489 24.84 -3.80 -7.76
C ASN A 489 24.08 -2.86 -6.83
N VAL A 490 24.76 -1.79 -6.40
CA VAL A 490 24.13 -0.62 -5.79
C VAL A 490 24.48 0.60 -6.61
N THR A 491 23.46 1.29 -7.13
CA THR A 491 23.60 2.54 -7.88
C THR A 491 22.87 3.66 -7.13
N ILE A 492 23.58 4.73 -6.78
CA ILE A 492 23.04 5.88 -6.05
C ILE A 492 23.29 7.16 -6.85
N ASN A 493 22.23 7.79 -7.31
CA ASN A 493 22.25 9.14 -7.86
C ASN A 493 21.57 10.11 -6.87
N SER A 494 22.36 10.98 -6.24
CA SER A 494 21.85 11.92 -5.22
C SER A 494 22.41 13.33 -5.37
N GLY A 495 21.96 14.27 -4.53
CA GLY A 495 22.62 15.57 -4.38
C GLY A 495 23.58 15.62 -3.20
N SER A 496 23.46 14.69 -2.26
CA SER A 496 24.41 14.46 -1.18
C SER A 496 24.13 13.11 -0.56
N LEU A 497 25.19 12.45 -0.06
CA LEU A 497 25.11 11.19 0.65
C LEU A 497 25.72 11.35 2.03
N ASN A 498 24.93 11.09 3.07
CA ASN A 498 25.41 10.95 4.44
C ASN A 498 25.35 9.48 4.86
N ASN A 499 26.51 8.82 4.90
CA ASN A 499 26.70 7.45 5.36
C ASN A 499 27.42 7.40 6.73
N ALA A 500 27.25 8.41 7.58
CA ALA A 500 27.90 8.45 8.89
C ALA A 500 27.50 7.24 9.76
N SER A 501 28.48 6.46 10.21
CA SER A 501 28.30 5.19 10.94
C SER A 501 27.36 4.20 10.24
N GLY A 502 27.10 4.39 8.95
CA GLY A 502 26.23 3.56 8.13
C GLY A 502 27.03 2.60 7.25
N ARG A 503 26.34 1.65 6.64
CA ARG A 503 26.93 0.69 5.69
C ARG A 503 26.21 0.76 4.36
N ILE A 504 26.97 0.90 3.28
CA ILE A 504 26.49 0.68 1.91
C ILE A 504 27.34 -0.42 1.30
N GLN A 505 26.70 -1.49 0.83
CA GLN A 505 27.38 -2.68 0.33
C GLN A 505 26.74 -3.18 -0.96
N ALA A 506 27.57 -3.37 -1.98
CA ALA A 506 27.26 -4.15 -3.17
C ALA A 506 28.17 -5.38 -3.20
N LEU A 507 27.67 -6.56 -3.57
CA LEU A 507 28.56 -7.73 -3.77
C LEU A 507 29.16 -7.78 -5.18
N ASN A 508 28.70 -6.94 -6.10
CA ASN A 508 29.34 -6.76 -7.41
C ASN A 508 29.89 -5.33 -7.56
N TYR A 509 29.07 -4.36 -7.98
CA TYR A 509 29.48 -2.98 -8.25
C TYR A 509 28.78 -1.96 -7.34
N LEU A 510 29.54 -0.99 -6.81
CA LEU A 510 29.00 0.18 -6.12
C LEU A 510 29.26 1.46 -6.93
N ASP A 511 28.20 2.07 -7.46
CA ASP A 511 28.26 3.38 -8.13
C ASP A 511 27.56 4.45 -7.30
N VAL A 512 28.26 5.54 -6.98
CA VAL A 512 27.70 6.69 -6.25
C VAL A 512 28.05 7.98 -6.97
N ASN A 513 27.02 8.71 -7.40
CA ASN A 513 27.16 10.04 -7.98
C ASN A 513 26.29 11.05 -7.20
N THR A 514 26.94 12.03 -6.55
CA THR A 514 26.24 13.08 -5.80
C THR A 514 26.02 14.37 -6.60
N ASN A 515 26.20 14.35 -7.93
CA ASN A 515 25.96 15.48 -8.84
C ASN A 515 26.63 16.80 -8.39
N GLY A 516 27.89 16.75 -7.93
CA GLY A 516 28.62 17.91 -7.40
C GLY A 516 28.38 18.19 -5.91
N GLY A 517 27.66 17.31 -5.21
CA GLY A 517 27.48 17.32 -3.77
C GLY A 517 28.62 16.70 -2.96
N THR A 518 28.28 16.25 -1.75
CA THR A 518 29.23 15.63 -0.80
C THR A 518 28.85 14.20 -0.49
N ILE A 519 29.85 13.31 -0.45
CA ILE A 519 29.78 11.99 0.19
C ILE A 519 30.42 12.13 1.58
N THR A 520 29.64 11.94 2.64
CA THR A 520 30.13 11.84 4.02
C THR A 520 30.13 10.37 4.43
N ASN A 521 31.31 9.78 4.52
CA ASN A 521 31.53 8.40 4.93
C ASN A 521 32.43 8.37 6.16
N THR A 522 31.85 8.70 7.31
CA THR A 522 32.57 8.79 8.58
C THR A 522 32.04 7.74 9.55
N GLY A 523 32.78 7.38 10.58
CA GLY A 523 32.34 6.38 11.56
C GLY A 523 33.50 5.46 11.92
N ARG A 524 33.73 5.27 13.22
CA ARG A 524 34.94 4.62 13.73
C ARG A 524 34.95 3.15 13.31
N ILE A 525 36.09 2.68 12.81
CA ILE A 525 36.43 1.26 12.68
C ILE A 525 36.38 0.66 14.09
N THR A 526 35.32 -0.08 14.41
CA THR A 526 35.18 -0.86 15.65
C THR A 526 34.62 -2.22 15.31
N ASP A 527 35.17 -3.27 15.93
CA ASP A 527 35.13 -4.70 15.56
C ASP A 527 33.75 -5.39 15.49
N THR A 528 32.62 -4.66 15.47
CA THR A 528 31.28 -5.28 15.55
C THR A 528 30.27 -4.86 14.48
N GLN A 529 30.52 -3.82 13.69
CA GLN A 529 29.71 -3.41 12.53
C GLN A 529 30.59 -2.59 11.58
N ASP A 530 31.11 -3.17 10.49
CA ASP A 530 31.92 -2.41 9.53
C ASP A 530 31.05 -1.34 8.83
N ALA A 531 31.11 -0.11 9.36
CA ALA A 531 30.56 1.08 8.75
C ALA A 531 31.49 1.55 7.62
N GLY A 532 30.92 1.96 6.50
CA GLY A 532 31.68 2.32 5.32
C GLY A 532 30.96 2.06 4.00
N LEU A 533 31.72 2.17 2.93
CA LEU A 533 31.33 1.82 1.57
C LEU A 533 32.08 0.56 1.16
N PHE A 534 31.34 -0.44 0.67
CA PHE A 534 31.88 -1.76 0.32
C PHE A 534 31.39 -2.21 -1.05
N SER A 535 32.30 -2.73 -1.87
CA SER A 535 31.98 -3.38 -3.15
C SER A 535 32.73 -4.70 -3.32
N GLY A 536 32.16 -5.60 -4.11
CA GLY A 536 32.81 -6.84 -4.51
C GLY A 536 33.71 -6.67 -5.73
N THR A 537 33.79 -7.72 -6.55
CA THR A 537 34.76 -7.84 -7.66
C THR A 537 34.49 -6.87 -8.81
N GLY A 538 33.28 -6.33 -8.94
CA GLY A 538 32.96 -5.33 -9.96
C GLY A 538 33.66 -3.99 -9.71
N GLY A 539 33.96 -3.66 -8.47
CA GLY A 539 34.62 -2.42 -8.09
C GLY A 539 33.67 -1.32 -7.61
N MET A 540 34.26 -0.15 -7.37
CA MET A 540 33.61 1.02 -6.83
C MET A 540 33.91 2.26 -7.66
N THR A 541 32.89 3.03 -8.00
CA THR A 541 33.06 4.40 -8.53
C THR A 541 32.33 5.40 -7.65
N LEU A 542 33.05 6.44 -7.24
CA LEU A 542 32.55 7.55 -6.42
C LEU A 542 32.76 8.86 -7.16
N VAL A 543 31.68 9.61 -7.41
CA VAL A 543 31.71 10.91 -8.09
C VAL A 543 31.03 11.96 -7.20
N ALA A 544 31.81 12.96 -6.76
CA ALA A 544 31.31 14.02 -5.88
C ALA A 544 32.08 15.33 -6.09
N SER A 545 31.66 16.42 -5.44
CA SER A 545 32.56 17.56 -5.22
C SER A 545 33.53 17.26 -4.10
N THR A 546 33.01 16.72 -3.00
CA THR A 546 33.81 16.38 -1.81
C THR A 546 33.51 14.96 -1.36
N ILE A 547 34.56 14.19 -1.06
CA ILE A 547 34.45 12.94 -0.31
C ILE A 547 35.11 13.15 1.05
N ASN A 548 34.33 12.99 2.12
CA ASN A 548 34.81 13.02 3.50
C ASN A 548 34.80 11.60 4.06
N ASN A 549 35.96 10.95 4.02
CA ASN A 549 36.24 9.63 4.58
C ASN A 549 37.00 9.71 5.92
N ASN A 550 36.85 10.80 6.68
CA ASN A 550 37.56 10.98 7.95
C ASN A 550 37.19 9.87 8.96
N GLY A 551 38.16 9.05 9.32
CA GLY A 551 37.97 7.90 10.20
C GLY A 551 37.11 6.78 9.62
N GLY A 552 36.67 6.88 8.36
CA GLY A 552 35.79 5.94 7.70
C GLY A 552 36.53 4.94 6.81
N GLN A 553 35.77 4.06 6.17
CA GLN A 553 36.29 2.99 5.33
C GLN A 553 35.61 2.97 3.95
N ILE A 554 36.44 2.92 2.91
CA ILE A 554 36.07 2.70 1.51
C ILE A 554 36.89 1.49 1.07
N THR A 555 36.25 0.33 0.96
CA THR A 555 36.95 -0.92 0.61
C THR A 555 36.24 -1.60 -0.54
N SER A 556 37.01 -2.10 -1.50
CA SER A 556 36.50 -2.85 -2.64
C SER A 556 37.34 -4.09 -2.87
N VAL A 557 36.72 -5.21 -3.23
CA VAL A 557 37.48 -6.34 -3.76
C VAL A 557 38.10 -5.96 -5.12
N GLY A 558 37.30 -5.35 -6.00
CA GLY A 558 37.77 -4.81 -7.29
C GLY A 558 38.35 -3.39 -7.19
N ASN A 559 38.44 -2.67 -8.30
CA ASN A 559 38.98 -1.30 -8.35
C ASN A 559 38.25 -0.33 -7.40
N VAL A 560 38.95 0.65 -6.85
CA VAL A 560 38.35 1.85 -6.25
C VAL A 560 38.66 3.06 -7.12
N VAL A 561 37.63 3.70 -7.68
CA VAL A 561 37.74 4.92 -8.47
C VAL A 561 37.04 6.07 -7.74
N ALA A 562 37.79 7.07 -7.31
CA ALA A 562 37.25 8.24 -6.62
C ALA A 562 37.55 9.53 -7.39
N ASN A 563 36.50 10.16 -7.93
CA ASN A 563 36.57 11.39 -8.70
C ASN A 563 35.91 12.53 -7.91
N THR A 564 36.71 13.52 -7.52
CA THR A 564 36.21 14.70 -6.81
C THR A 564 36.64 16.00 -7.50
N SER A 565 35.71 16.95 -7.61
CA SER A 565 36.04 18.26 -8.18
C SER A 565 36.70 19.22 -7.18
N SER A 566 36.60 18.95 -5.87
CA SER A 566 37.09 19.83 -4.81
C SER A 566 38.09 19.16 -3.89
N SER A 567 37.70 18.12 -3.16
CA SER A 567 38.59 17.49 -2.20
C SER A 567 38.22 16.05 -1.86
N LEU A 568 39.23 15.30 -1.44
CA LEU A 568 39.09 14.00 -0.81
C LEU A 568 39.81 14.07 0.54
N ASN A 569 39.07 13.88 1.63
CA ASN A 569 39.61 13.80 2.98
C ASN A 569 39.59 12.34 3.45
N ASN A 570 40.76 11.73 3.58
CA ASN A 570 41.02 10.41 4.12
C ASN A 570 41.80 10.45 5.44
N TYR A 571 41.66 11.54 6.20
CA TYR A 571 42.29 11.69 7.50
C TYR A 571 41.90 10.54 8.44
N ASN A 572 42.89 9.78 8.95
CA ASN A 572 42.65 8.58 9.77
C ASN A 572 41.68 7.55 9.13
N GLY A 573 41.44 7.64 7.82
CA GLY A 573 40.51 6.80 7.07
C GLY A 573 41.24 5.71 6.29
N ILE A 574 40.47 4.79 5.72
CA ILE A 574 40.95 3.71 4.85
C ILE A 574 40.29 3.83 3.49
N ILE A 575 41.12 3.82 2.45
CA ILE A 575 40.73 3.56 1.05
C ILE A 575 41.53 2.36 0.58
N GLU A 576 40.86 1.29 0.19
CA GLU A 576 41.50 0.02 -0.12
C GLU A 576 40.87 -0.70 -1.31
N SER A 577 41.71 -1.19 -2.22
CA SER A 577 41.35 -2.24 -3.18
C SER A 577 42.10 -3.53 -2.83
N GLU A 578 41.36 -4.61 -2.55
CA GLU A 578 41.93 -5.88 -2.10
C GLU A 578 42.58 -6.68 -3.23
N LYS A 579 42.13 -6.51 -4.48
CA LYS A 579 42.65 -7.27 -5.63
C LYS A 579 43.05 -6.42 -6.82
N ASP A 580 42.61 -5.17 -6.94
CA ASP A 580 42.89 -4.33 -8.12
C ASP A 580 43.44 -2.96 -7.70
N ASN A 581 43.15 -1.93 -8.49
CA ASN A 581 43.78 -0.61 -8.42
C ASN A 581 42.99 0.35 -7.53
N VAL A 582 43.70 1.34 -7.00
CA VAL A 582 43.09 2.56 -6.45
C VAL A 582 43.41 3.73 -7.37
N VAL A 583 42.37 4.37 -7.93
CA VAL A 583 42.50 5.55 -8.79
C VAL A 583 41.76 6.73 -8.16
N ILE A 584 42.49 7.78 -7.82
CA ILE A 584 41.94 8.99 -7.20
C ILE A 584 42.24 10.18 -8.10
N THR A 585 41.20 10.87 -8.53
CA THR A 585 41.30 12.17 -9.19
C THR A 585 40.62 13.21 -8.31
N THR A 586 41.38 14.16 -7.77
CA THR A 586 40.85 15.18 -6.84
C THR A 586 41.60 16.48 -7.02
N ARG A 587 41.01 17.63 -6.73
CA ARG A 587 41.82 18.87 -6.65
C ARG A 587 42.72 18.87 -5.41
N SER A 588 42.27 18.33 -4.28
CA SER A 588 43.05 18.26 -3.04
C SER A 588 42.84 16.95 -2.30
N LEU A 589 43.92 16.29 -1.92
CA LEU A 589 43.91 15.07 -1.11
C LEU A 589 44.50 15.33 0.28
N ASP A 590 43.75 15.02 1.33
CA ASP A 590 44.24 14.95 2.71
C ASP A 590 44.25 13.50 3.19
N ASN A 591 45.43 12.89 3.27
CA ASN A 591 45.66 11.54 3.77
C ASN A 591 46.48 11.55 5.07
N ARG A 592 46.39 12.61 5.87
CA ARG A 592 47.21 12.76 7.08
C ARG A 592 46.78 11.85 8.24
N ASN A 593 47.66 11.74 9.23
CA ASN A 593 47.39 11.16 10.55
C ASN A 593 46.76 9.76 10.49
N ASN A 594 47.57 8.77 10.10
CA ASN A 594 47.19 7.37 9.90
C ASN A 594 46.17 7.12 8.78
N GLY A 595 45.95 8.09 7.88
CA GLY A 595 45.23 7.85 6.63
C GLY A 595 45.94 6.76 5.81
N LYS A 596 45.17 5.81 5.30
CA LYS A 596 45.66 4.67 4.49
C LYS A 596 45.01 4.67 3.12
N ILE A 597 45.84 4.62 2.09
CA ILE A 597 45.43 4.35 0.71
C ILE A 597 46.24 3.13 0.26
N MET A 598 45.55 2.02 -0.02
CA MET A 598 46.18 0.71 -0.25
C MET A 598 45.60 0.02 -1.48
N SER A 599 46.45 -0.62 -2.27
CA SER A 599 46.04 -1.38 -3.46
C SER A 599 46.87 -2.64 -3.62
N ALA A 600 46.24 -3.73 -4.04
CA ALA A 600 46.93 -4.95 -4.45
C ALA A 600 47.58 -4.88 -5.85
N HIS A 601 47.27 -3.84 -6.64
CA HIS A 601 47.93 -3.48 -7.89
C HIS A 601 48.38 -2.01 -7.82
N ASP A 602 47.99 -1.20 -8.80
CA ASP A 602 48.48 0.17 -8.92
C ASP A 602 47.67 1.14 -8.06
N THR A 603 48.36 2.12 -7.49
CA THR A 603 47.74 3.32 -6.93
C THR A 603 48.06 4.51 -7.81
N VAL A 604 47.06 5.16 -8.37
CA VAL A 604 47.20 6.35 -9.21
C VAL A 604 46.46 7.51 -8.58
N ILE A 605 47.19 8.55 -8.16
CA ILE A 605 46.62 9.76 -7.55
C ILE A 605 46.94 10.95 -8.46
N ASN A 606 45.91 11.53 -9.07
CA ASN A 606 45.98 12.77 -9.83
C ASN A 606 45.40 13.90 -8.98
N ALA A 607 46.25 14.79 -8.45
CA ALA A 607 45.79 15.89 -7.61
C ALA A 607 46.56 17.19 -7.72
N SER A 608 45.89 18.34 -7.57
CA SER A 608 46.62 19.63 -7.53
C SER A 608 47.45 19.79 -6.25
N SER A 609 46.98 19.23 -5.13
CA SER A 609 47.73 19.19 -3.87
C SER A 609 47.48 17.89 -3.10
N VAL A 610 48.53 17.38 -2.44
CA VAL A 610 48.46 16.20 -1.58
C VAL A 610 49.11 16.50 -0.24
N SER A 611 48.41 16.20 0.84
CA SER A 611 48.92 16.20 2.21
C SER A 611 48.94 14.77 2.73
N ASN A 612 50.13 14.21 2.95
CA ASN A 612 50.31 12.82 3.41
C ASN A 612 51.15 12.75 4.71
N SER A 613 51.15 13.81 5.53
CA SER A 613 51.91 13.83 6.79
C SER A 613 51.41 12.77 7.76
N GLY A 614 52.28 11.83 8.15
CA GLY A 614 51.92 10.67 8.97
C GLY A 614 50.92 9.71 8.31
N GLY A 615 50.73 9.82 7.00
CA GLY A 615 49.86 8.96 6.19
C GLY A 615 50.64 7.90 5.42
N ASN A 616 49.92 6.88 4.93
CA ASN A 616 50.46 5.79 4.14
C ASN A 616 49.72 5.67 2.80
N ILE A 617 50.48 5.71 1.70
CA ILE A 617 50.02 5.40 0.35
C ILE A 617 50.85 4.22 -0.14
N ASN A 618 50.22 3.07 -0.33
CA ASN A 618 50.89 1.81 -0.65
C ASN A 618 50.25 1.09 -1.84
N ALA A 619 51.06 0.72 -2.82
CA ALA A 619 50.69 -0.13 -3.94
C ALA A 619 51.54 -1.41 -3.95
N LEU A 620 50.90 -2.58 -4.12
CA LEU A 620 51.63 -3.82 -4.43
C LEU A 620 52.01 -3.92 -5.93
N GLY A 621 51.55 -2.97 -6.75
CA GLY A 621 52.08 -2.65 -8.08
C GLY A 621 52.86 -1.33 -8.06
N GLN A 622 52.56 -0.44 -9.00
CA GLN A 622 53.16 0.90 -9.09
C GLN A 622 52.37 1.94 -8.29
N ALA A 623 53.07 2.79 -7.53
CA ALA A 623 52.47 3.95 -6.88
C ALA A 623 52.80 5.23 -7.65
N THR A 624 51.80 5.82 -8.31
CA THR A 624 51.93 7.05 -9.09
C THR A 624 51.20 8.21 -8.42
N LEU A 625 51.93 9.30 -8.17
CA LEU A 625 51.42 10.57 -7.67
C LEU A 625 51.70 11.67 -8.69
N ALA A 626 50.66 12.10 -9.41
CA ALA A 626 50.72 13.19 -10.37
C ALA A 626 50.15 14.48 -9.77
N MET A 627 50.93 15.55 -9.86
CA MET A 627 50.67 16.83 -9.23
C MET A 627 50.93 18.01 -10.16
N SER A 628 50.07 19.04 -10.09
CA SER A 628 50.21 20.23 -10.93
C SER A 628 51.17 21.29 -10.36
N GLY A 629 51.69 21.10 -9.15
CA GLY A 629 52.52 22.07 -8.45
C GLY A 629 53.52 21.43 -7.48
N SER A 630 54.12 22.25 -6.61
CA SER A 630 55.10 21.79 -5.61
C SER A 630 54.49 20.81 -4.61
N TYR A 631 55.29 19.86 -4.15
CA TYR A 631 54.89 18.82 -3.20
C TYR A 631 55.87 18.75 -2.04
N SER A 632 55.35 18.64 -0.81
CA SER A 632 56.16 18.33 0.37
C SER A 632 55.66 17.02 0.98
N HIS A 633 56.47 15.98 0.84
CA HIS A 633 56.15 14.63 1.29
C HIS A 633 56.58 14.42 2.74
N TYR A 634 55.66 14.08 3.65
CA TYR A 634 55.93 13.91 5.10
C TYR A 634 55.43 12.54 5.64
N GLY A 635 55.21 11.55 4.77
CA GLY A 635 54.61 10.25 5.13
C GLY A 635 55.35 9.08 4.52
N THR A 636 54.60 8.04 4.16
CA THR A 636 55.11 6.94 3.33
C THR A 636 54.38 6.94 1.98
N LEU A 637 55.14 6.84 0.90
CA LEU A 637 54.68 6.47 -0.43
C LEU A 637 55.48 5.26 -0.88
N SER A 638 54.83 4.11 -1.04
CA SER A 638 55.48 2.86 -1.44
C SER A 638 54.78 2.19 -2.61
N GLY A 639 55.56 1.66 -3.54
CA GLY A 639 55.08 0.82 -4.64
C GLY A 639 56.04 -0.34 -4.86
N LYS A 640 55.56 -1.59 -4.81
CA LYS A 640 56.41 -2.76 -5.03
C LYS A 640 57.12 -2.69 -6.38
N ASP A 641 56.37 -2.40 -7.45
CA ASP A 641 56.87 -2.38 -8.84
C ASP A 641 57.37 -0.99 -9.26
N GLY A 642 57.35 -0.01 -8.34
CA GLY A 642 57.94 1.30 -8.55
C GLY A 642 57.14 2.44 -7.92
N VAL A 643 57.78 3.59 -7.77
CA VAL A 643 57.17 4.83 -7.32
C VAL A 643 57.37 5.90 -8.38
N ASN A 644 56.32 6.58 -8.81
CA ASN A 644 56.39 7.70 -9.74
C ASN A 644 55.82 8.97 -9.10
N ILE A 645 56.63 10.02 -8.98
CA ILE A 645 56.16 11.36 -8.60
C ILE A 645 56.28 12.25 -9.84
N LEU A 646 55.15 12.73 -10.35
CA LEU A 646 55.07 13.59 -11.54
C LEU A 646 54.64 15.00 -11.10
N ALA A 647 55.59 15.90 -10.95
CA ALA A 647 55.39 17.28 -10.47
C ALA A 647 56.21 18.28 -11.31
N ASP A 648 56.19 18.12 -12.63
CA ASP A 648 57.11 18.73 -13.61
C ASP A 648 57.27 20.25 -13.47
N LYS A 649 56.23 20.96 -13.00
CA LYS A 649 56.23 22.42 -12.84
C LYS A 649 56.61 22.89 -11.42
N GLY A 650 56.68 21.98 -10.46
CA GLY A 650 56.85 22.27 -9.04
C GLY A 650 58.19 21.83 -8.47
N THR A 651 58.42 22.18 -7.20
CA THR A 651 59.51 21.62 -6.39
C THR A 651 58.98 20.46 -5.55
N VAL A 652 59.67 19.33 -5.56
CA VAL A 652 59.40 18.20 -4.67
C VAL A 652 60.38 18.22 -3.50
N TYR A 653 59.87 18.35 -2.29
CA TYR A 653 60.62 18.17 -1.05
C TYR A 653 60.23 16.85 -0.42
N ASN A 654 61.18 15.92 -0.31
CA ASN A 654 60.97 14.68 0.43
C ASN A 654 61.44 14.85 1.88
N TYR A 655 60.51 14.78 2.83
CA TYR A 655 60.77 14.71 4.27
C TYR A 655 60.39 13.34 4.87
N GLY A 656 59.83 12.43 4.07
CA GLY A 656 59.31 11.14 4.51
C GLY A 656 60.04 9.96 3.87
N THR A 657 59.30 8.89 3.61
CA THR A 657 59.81 7.65 3.01
C THR A 657 59.20 7.42 1.63
N LEU A 658 60.05 7.41 0.62
CA LEU A 658 59.72 6.87 -0.71
C LEU A 658 60.32 5.47 -0.80
N ALA A 659 59.53 4.46 -1.12
CA ALA A 659 60.02 3.08 -1.15
C ALA A 659 59.54 2.29 -2.37
N SER A 660 60.44 1.60 -3.05
CA SER A 660 60.11 0.56 -4.02
C SER A 660 60.98 -0.66 -3.85
N SER A 661 60.37 -1.84 -3.75
CA SER A 661 61.08 -3.07 -3.40
C SER A 661 61.61 -3.85 -4.62
N ALA A 662 60.95 -3.75 -5.77
CA ALA A 662 61.33 -4.43 -7.00
C ALA A 662 61.52 -3.46 -8.19
N GLY A 663 60.81 -2.33 -8.21
CA GLY A 663 60.91 -1.34 -9.28
C GLY A 663 61.74 -0.10 -8.94
N THR A 664 61.84 0.83 -9.89
CA THR A 664 62.54 2.09 -9.72
C THR A 664 61.67 3.17 -9.07
N THR A 665 62.30 4.09 -8.34
CA THR A 665 61.66 5.35 -7.93
C THR A 665 61.98 6.45 -8.94
N THR A 666 60.97 6.93 -9.66
CA THR A 666 61.08 8.02 -10.64
C THR A 666 60.47 9.31 -10.09
N ILE A 667 61.21 10.40 -10.13
CA ILE A 667 60.77 11.72 -9.66
C ILE A 667 60.98 12.72 -10.79
N SER A 668 59.88 13.20 -11.37
CA SER A 668 59.88 14.28 -12.36
C SER A 668 59.43 15.57 -11.69
N ALA A 669 60.31 16.58 -11.63
CA ALA A 669 60.04 17.85 -10.97
C ALA A 669 60.93 18.98 -11.51
N ARG A 670 60.54 20.25 -11.32
CA ARG A 670 61.46 21.36 -11.62
C ARG A 670 62.68 21.33 -10.71
N ASN A 671 62.45 21.11 -9.41
CA ASN A 671 63.52 20.94 -8.43
C ASN A 671 63.18 19.75 -7.53
N PHE A 672 64.19 18.99 -7.13
CA PHE A 672 64.02 17.91 -6.16
C PHE A 672 64.99 18.07 -4.99
N SER A 673 64.47 17.93 -3.77
CA SER A 673 65.27 17.97 -2.55
C SER A 673 64.89 16.85 -1.60
N ASN A 674 65.82 15.92 -1.35
CA ASN A 674 65.68 14.92 -0.31
C ASN A 674 66.23 15.47 1.00
N GLN A 675 65.38 15.62 2.02
CA GLN A 675 65.69 16.39 3.24
C GLN A 675 66.36 15.52 4.30
N ARG A 676 66.85 16.16 5.37
CA ARG A 676 67.48 15.44 6.49
C ARG A 676 66.50 14.42 7.09
N ASN A 677 66.99 13.21 7.34
CA ASN A 677 66.22 12.06 7.84
C ASN A 677 65.17 11.48 6.86
N ALA A 678 65.02 12.07 5.67
CA ALA A 678 64.19 11.48 4.63
C ALA A 678 64.88 10.26 4.02
N VAL A 679 64.08 9.29 3.57
CA VAL A 679 64.55 8.02 3.01
C VAL A 679 63.97 7.85 1.61
N ILE A 680 64.84 7.46 0.68
CA ILE A 680 64.46 6.85 -0.59
C ILE A 680 65.05 5.44 -0.57
N ASP A 681 64.20 4.41 -0.46
CA ASP A 681 64.61 3.01 -0.47
C ASP A 681 64.16 2.36 -1.78
N SER A 682 65.05 2.30 -2.76
CA SER A 682 64.74 1.85 -4.12
C SER A 682 65.92 1.07 -4.72
N PRO A 683 66.14 -0.19 -4.32
CA PRO A 683 67.32 -0.97 -4.72
C PRO A 683 67.50 -1.12 -6.24
N ALA A 684 66.41 -1.12 -7.01
CA ALA A 684 66.45 -1.18 -8.47
C ALA A 684 66.85 0.15 -9.15
N GLY A 685 66.95 1.24 -8.38
CA GLY A 685 67.47 2.54 -8.81
C GLY A 685 66.49 3.70 -8.67
N VAL A 686 67.06 4.90 -8.58
CA VAL A 686 66.34 6.17 -8.49
C VAL A 686 66.61 7.00 -9.74
N GLN A 687 65.54 7.43 -10.41
CA GLN A 687 65.61 8.31 -11.58
C GLN A 687 65.02 9.67 -11.21
N VAL A 688 65.78 10.74 -11.39
CA VAL A 688 65.30 12.11 -11.16
C VAL A 688 65.37 12.87 -12.47
N VAL A 689 64.20 13.28 -12.98
CA VAL A 689 64.06 14.13 -14.16
C VAL A 689 63.82 15.55 -13.68
N LEU A 690 64.73 16.47 -14.01
CA LEU A 690 64.69 17.86 -13.59
C LEU A 690 64.15 18.74 -14.71
N GLY A 691 63.47 19.84 -14.37
CA GLY A 691 63.16 20.88 -15.35
C GLY A 691 64.40 21.71 -15.70
N SER A 692 64.34 22.47 -16.80
CA SER A 692 65.42 23.40 -17.19
C SER A 692 65.01 24.88 -17.04
N PRO A 693 65.67 25.69 -16.18
CA PRO A 693 66.66 25.30 -15.17
C PRO A 693 66.01 24.63 -13.94
N GLY A 694 66.71 23.66 -13.37
CA GLY A 694 66.27 22.85 -12.24
C GLY A 694 67.45 22.39 -11.38
N SER A 695 67.15 21.93 -10.17
CA SER A 695 68.17 21.58 -9.17
C SER A 695 67.84 20.30 -8.41
N PHE A 696 68.87 19.55 -8.05
CA PHE A 696 68.80 18.40 -7.17
C PHE A 696 69.65 18.63 -5.91
N SER A 697 69.11 18.31 -4.75
CA SER A 697 69.85 18.30 -3.48
C SER A 697 69.48 17.07 -2.65
N ASN A 698 70.45 16.49 -1.96
CA ASN A 698 70.24 15.37 -1.05
C ASN A 698 70.93 15.63 0.30
N TYR A 699 70.14 15.60 1.36
CA TYR A 699 70.55 15.68 2.76
C TYR A 699 70.09 14.46 3.56
N GLY A 700 69.42 13.49 2.90
CA GLY A 700 68.88 12.28 3.48
C GLY A 700 69.55 11.01 2.96
N THR A 701 68.89 9.87 3.18
CA THR A 701 69.37 8.56 2.73
C THR A 701 68.75 8.20 1.40
N ILE A 702 69.58 7.72 0.47
CA ILE A 702 69.14 7.10 -0.79
C ILE A 702 69.79 5.72 -0.86
N LYS A 703 68.97 4.67 -0.99
CA LYS A 703 69.42 3.29 -1.23
C LYS A 703 69.05 2.89 -2.65
N GLY A 704 70.05 2.63 -3.47
CA GLY A 704 69.91 2.36 -4.91
C GLY A 704 70.71 3.36 -5.77
N ASP A 705 71.05 2.96 -6.99
CA ASP A 705 71.80 3.81 -7.92
C ASP A 705 70.95 4.99 -8.39
N ILE A 706 71.49 6.21 -8.26
CA ILE A 706 70.81 7.44 -8.69
C ILE A 706 71.26 7.89 -10.08
N LYS A 707 70.30 8.21 -10.95
CA LYS A 707 70.51 8.82 -12.27
C LYS A 707 69.74 10.13 -12.37
N LEU A 708 70.42 11.19 -12.81
CA LEU A 708 69.84 12.51 -13.02
C LEU A 708 69.68 12.77 -14.52
N TYR A 709 68.50 13.25 -14.91
CA TYR A 709 68.16 13.60 -16.29
C TYR A 709 67.76 15.10 -16.34
N PRO A 710 68.22 15.84 -17.36
CA PRO A 710 67.93 17.27 -17.53
C PRO A 710 66.55 17.56 -18.11
#